data_AF-A0AAD5VCL0-F1
#
_entry.id   AF-A0AAD5VCL0-F1
#
_cell.length_a   1.000
_cell.length_b   1.000
_cell.length_c   1.000
_cell.angle_alpha   90.00
_cell.angle_beta   90.00
_cell.angle_gamma   90.00
#
_symmetry.space_group_name_H-M   'P 1'
#
loop_
_entity.id
_entity.type
_entity.pdbx_description
1 polymer ?
#
loop_
_entity_poly.entity_id
_entity_poly.type
_entity_poly.pdbx_seq_one_letter_code
_entity_poly.pdbx_strand_id
1 'polypeptide(L)'
;MALRTLILQLFLSLAAVRAITVYNQQPLTQITTISQAQATASGSAASASPSTYKAYDTTVLQPPALPTELPATQFTVQLQNSASNVAGLSIMQSGAFLGFSIETSVITQVSPSSLHCWVQPTALSHDRQLFILLPMSSIVSCSFLRNATKAFRSSSPFTEARVAERLSILVWQVSVALRDVAPDLPHAYNLFLTAFFAMSFIQVPFLNLVSLITERAGRFHIRVGGNTQETARYVESTADGKMIEKQGIDPNNPTATPALIYTIELFYLLGNISSLVNAKWYLGIPLNDTSDLRLEIAEYGQAILGDSLIGLQVGNEPDLYLRHQHRPEGYNQQSYFDEFGQVIKAMQADSKIKRTDYLIGPSIAYADWTPESVWDTNFVPSYANNLAAVTVENYPSDNCASIYAGVGTPKVPQDEYYKYLSHDAPNSGKSLLQKFMASSTYIQSQGKPFIMFETNTASCGGFAGISNSFGAGLWALDYGLQAAYSNLSHALLHIGGQDVYYNPATPPPTGQSSYHKWTIGPLMYSILAVSEALGSSNQSQVLDLGMNNQNAYTPGYAIYEKGTLARVALFNYMTDPTGANAYTATIQVGGQGTANATPAQVKVKYLLASSVSDHFNITWAGQTFGGQFESDGRLMGNETIQTVTCDQTANTCAIKVPAPGFALVFMTDEALQESTPASTATFATTAYTKTQNTATVDSSVLATSNGHSGKSRQNGSTSKGSSNAAKAAGVVPSMAALVAMLAGVSVLVKAFRNSGL
;
A
#
# COMPACT_ATOMS: atom_id res chain seq x y z
N MET A 1 25.55 5.47 42.02
CA MET A 1 25.01 6.57 41.19
C MET A 1 25.39 6.45 39.72
N ALA A 2 26.65 6.16 39.36
CA ALA A 2 27.09 6.03 37.95
C ALA A 2 26.31 4.99 37.09
N LEU A 3 25.83 3.89 37.68
CA LEU A 3 25.06 2.86 36.97
C LEU A 3 23.65 3.33 36.57
N ARG A 4 23.03 4.23 37.35
CA ARG A 4 21.70 4.79 37.03
C ARG A 4 21.80 5.84 35.91
N THR A 5 22.89 6.60 35.87
CA THR A 5 23.14 7.60 34.81
C THR A 5 23.46 6.92 33.47
N LEU A 6 24.17 5.79 33.49
CA LEU A 6 24.48 5.01 32.28
C LEU A 6 23.23 4.34 31.68
N ILE A 7 22.32 3.83 32.51
CA ILE A 7 21.06 3.23 32.06
C ILE A 7 20.13 4.30 31.49
N LEU A 8 20.06 5.47 32.12
CA LEU A 8 19.24 6.59 31.62
C LEU A 8 19.78 7.12 30.28
N GLN A 9 21.11 7.19 30.10
CA GLN A 9 21.72 7.54 28.81
C GLN A 9 21.52 6.46 27.73
N LEU A 10 21.49 5.17 28.09
CA LEU A 10 21.18 4.09 27.14
C LEU A 10 19.72 4.15 26.65
N PHE A 11 18.78 4.58 27.51
CA PHE A 11 17.37 4.78 27.12
C PHE A 11 17.14 6.04 26.30
N LEU A 12 17.98 7.07 26.46
CA LEU A 12 17.93 8.32 25.68
C LEU A 12 18.60 8.22 24.29
N SER A 13 19.38 7.17 24.01
CA SER A 13 20.05 6.95 22.72
C SER A 13 19.39 5.90 21.81
N LEU A 14 18.24 5.35 22.20
CA LEU A 14 17.46 4.45 21.35
C LEU A 14 16.62 5.28 20.37
N ALA A 15 17.18 5.58 19.20
CA ALA A 15 16.36 5.83 18.02
C ALA A 15 15.40 4.63 17.90
N ALA A 16 14.09 4.88 17.89
CA ALA A 16 13.07 3.86 17.92
C ALA A 16 13.07 3.03 16.62
N VAL A 17 13.96 2.04 16.52
CA VAL A 17 13.87 0.98 15.52
C VAL A 17 12.75 0.05 15.98
N ARG A 18 11.55 0.23 15.45
CA ARG A 18 10.48 -0.77 15.58
C ARG A 18 10.83 -1.96 14.68
N ALA A 19 11.62 -2.89 15.20
CA ALA A 19 11.93 -4.14 14.50
C ALA A 19 10.72 -5.07 14.54
N ILE A 20 10.15 -5.39 13.38
CA ILE A 20 9.18 -6.48 13.24
C ILE A 20 9.99 -7.78 13.16
N THR A 21 9.82 -8.66 14.15
CA THR A 21 10.43 -10.00 14.09
C THR A 21 9.53 -10.92 13.28
N VAL A 22 10.00 -11.30 12.09
CA VAL A 22 9.33 -12.28 11.23
C VAL A 22 9.69 -13.70 11.68
N TYR A 23 8.70 -14.54 11.96
CA TYR A 23 8.88 -15.96 12.28
C TYR A 23 8.60 -16.87 11.04
N ASN A 24 9.32 -17.99 10.92
CA ASN A 24 9.06 -19.13 10.01
C ASN A 24 9.14 -18.93 8.47
N GLN A 25 10.35 -18.85 7.91
CA GLN A 25 10.56 -19.37 6.56
C GLN A 25 10.64 -20.91 6.59
N GLN A 26 9.53 -21.62 6.32
CA GLN A 26 9.57 -23.05 6.01
C GLN A 26 9.90 -23.25 4.50
N PRO A 27 10.78 -24.19 4.12
CA PRO A 27 11.05 -24.48 2.72
C PRO A 27 9.88 -25.22 2.07
N LEU A 28 9.36 -24.73 0.93
CA LEU A 28 8.56 -25.53 0.00
C LEU A 28 9.45 -26.64 -0.59
N THR A 29 9.31 -27.86 -0.10
CA THR A 29 9.87 -29.06 -0.75
C THR A 29 8.98 -29.48 -1.91
N GLN A 30 9.56 -29.54 -3.11
CA GLN A 30 8.98 -30.12 -4.33
C GLN A 30 8.34 -31.49 -4.04
N ILE A 31 7.06 -31.66 -4.37
CA ILE A 31 6.48 -32.97 -4.65
C ILE A 31 6.62 -33.20 -6.15
N THR A 32 7.58 -34.04 -6.52
CA THR A 32 7.84 -34.49 -7.89
C THR A 32 6.94 -35.69 -8.17
N THR A 33 5.92 -35.53 -9.01
CA THR A 33 5.31 -36.62 -9.77
C THR A 33 5.08 -36.14 -11.20
N ILE A 34 6.10 -36.31 -12.04
CA ILE A 34 6.01 -36.13 -13.49
C ILE A 34 5.77 -37.52 -14.08
N SER A 35 4.58 -37.76 -14.64
CA SER A 35 4.34 -38.87 -15.55
C SER A 35 5.05 -38.58 -16.87
N GLN A 36 5.92 -39.50 -17.27
CA GLN A 36 6.71 -39.46 -18.50
C GLN A 36 5.82 -39.45 -19.75
N ALA A 37 6.10 -38.55 -20.69
CA ALA A 37 5.76 -38.71 -22.09
C ALA A 37 7.00 -38.39 -22.95
N GLN A 38 7.29 -39.30 -23.88
CA GLN A 38 8.52 -39.43 -24.65
C GLN A 38 8.77 -38.26 -25.62
N ALA A 39 10.05 -37.94 -25.78
CA ALA A 39 10.56 -36.97 -26.75
C ALA A 39 10.75 -37.60 -28.14
N THR A 40 10.39 -36.85 -29.19
CA THR A 40 10.95 -37.01 -30.54
C THR A 40 11.14 -35.65 -31.24
N ALA A 41 12.38 -35.45 -31.69
CA ALA A 41 12.88 -34.66 -32.82
C ALA A 41 12.74 -33.11 -32.86
N SER A 42 13.85 -32.46 -32.51
CA SER A 42 14.50 -31.28 -33.10
C SER A 42 13.72 -30.38 -34.08
N GLY A 43 13.38 -29.18 -33.60
CA GLY A 43 13.10 -27.98 -34.39
C GLY A 43 13.67 -26.76 -33.66
N SER A 44 14.27 -25.83 -34.40
CA SER A 44 15.02 -24.66 -33.96
C SER A 44 14.34 -23.86 -32.84
N ALA A 45 15.05 -23.63 -31.73
CA ALA A 45 14.56 -22.82 -30.62
C ALA A 45 14.41 -21.35 -31.03
N ALA A 46 13.19 -20.92 -31.34
CA ALA A 46 12.79 -19.54 -31.12
C ALA A 46 12.68 -19.36 -29.60
N SER A 47 13.47 -18.43 -29.05
CA SER A 47 13.39 -18.02 -27.65
C SER A 47 12.00 -17.43 -27.37
N ALA A 48 11.11 -18.20 -26.77
CA ALA A 48 9.90 -17.66 -26.17
C ALA A 48 10.30 -16.77 -24.99
N SER A 49 10.20 -15.46 -25.16
CA SER A 49 10.30 -14.51 -24.06
C SER A 49 9.12 -14.75 -23.11
N PRO A 50 9.31 -14.95 -21.79
CA PRO A 50 8.19 -15.04 -20.86
C PRO A 50 7.52 -13.67 -20.84
N SER A 51 6.25 -13.59 -21.26
CA SER A 51 5.45 -12.37 -21.25
C SER A 51 5.52 -11.71 -19.86
N THR A 52 6.17 -10.56 -19.76
CA THR A 52 6.36 -9.78 -18.54
C THR A 52 5.02 -9.25 -18.03
N TYR A 53 4.76 -9.33 -16.72
CA TYR A 53 3.57 -8.70 -16.12
C TYR A 53 3.51 -7.20 -16.47
N LYS A 54 2.31 -6.65 -16.65
CA LYS A 54 2.08 -5.24 -17.04
C LYS A 54 2.73 -4.24 -16.08
N ALA A 55 2.76 -4.55 -14.78
CA ALA A 55 3.40 -3.70 -13.79
C ALA A 55 4.94 -3.56 -13.95
N TYR A 56 5.56 -4.40 -14.78
CA TYR A 56 7.00 -4.37 -15.12
C TYR A 56 7.24 -4.04 -16.59
N ASP A 57 6.25 -3.47 -17.25
CA ASP A 57 6.37 -3.05 -18.63
C ASP A 57 7.36 -1.89 -18.78
N THR A 58 8.24 -2.00 -19.78
CA THR A 58 9.32 -1.04 -20.04
C THR A 58 9.07 -0.20 -21.29
N THR A 59 7.83 -0.15 -21.79
CA THR A 59 7.47 0.65 -22.97
C THR A 59 7.62 2.12 -22.65
N VAL A 60 8.58 2.81 -23.29
CA VAL A 60 8.76 4.25 -23.15
C VAL A 60 8.21 4.94 -24.39
N LEU A 61 7.25 5.86 -24.20
CA LEU A 61 6.66 6.64 -25.29
C LEU A 61 7.50 7.86 -25.62
N GLN A 62 7.37 8.36 -26.85
CA GLN A 62 7.97 9.63 -27.21
C GLN A 62 7.18 10.77 -26.56
N PRO A 63 7.86 11.72 -25.86
CA PRO A 63 7.17 12.89 -25.35
C PRO A 63 6.62 13.69 -26.54
N PRO A 64 5.44 14.34 -26.40
CA PRO A 64 4.92 15.22 -27.44
C PRO A 64 5.92 16.32 -27.79
N ALA A 65 5.85 16.81 -29.04
CA ALA A 65 6.56 18.02 -29.42
C ALA A 65 6.13 19.20 -28.53
N LEU A 66 7.04 20.17 -28.36
CA LEU A 66 6.69 21.43 -27.69
C LEU A 66 5.50 22.10 -28.38
N PRO A 67 4.65 22.83 -27.63
CA PRO A 67 3.51 23.52 -28.22
C PRO A 67 3.97 24.57 -29.25
N THR A 68 3.13 24.82 -30.25
CA THR A 68 3.41 25.80 -31.31
C THR A 68 3.57 27.21 -30.75
N GLU A 69 2.78 27.53 -29.73
CA GLU A 69 2.91 28.77 -28.94
C GLU A 69 3.50 28.41 -27.59
N LEU A 70 4.76 28.80 -27.37
CA LEU A 70 5.43 28.54 -26.11
C LEU A 70 4.89 29.47 -25.00
N PRO A 71 4.68 28.95 -23.77
CA PRO A 71 4.32 29.79 -22.64
C PRO A 71 5.41 30.82 -22.33
N ALA A 72 5.02 31.93 -21.70
CA ALA A 72 6.00 32.87 -21.17
C ALA A 72 6.88 32.19 -20.11
N THR A 73 8.19 32.34 -20.23
CA THR A 73 9.16 31.78 -19.29
C THR A 73 9.43 32.71 -18.10
N GLN A 74 8.84 33.90 -18.08
CA GLN A 74 8.89 34.85 -16.96
C GLN A 74 7.54 35.54 -16.82
N PHE A 75 6.95 35.45 -15.64
CA PHE A 75 5.68 36.10 -15.33
C PHE A 75 5.53 36.34 -13.83
N THR A 76 4.59 37.20 -13.45
CA THR A 76 4.28 37.52 -12.06
C THR A 76 3.04 36.77 -11.60
N VAL A 77 3.05 36.26 -10.37
CA VAL A 77 1.91 35.63 -9.70
C VAL A 77 1.57 36.47 -8.47
N GLN A 78 0.46 37.18 -8.53
CA GLN A 78 -0.04 38.02 -7.44
C GLN A 78 -0.93 37.19 -6.51
N LEU A 79 -0.54 37.07 -5.24
CA LEU A 79 -1.25 36.29 -4.22
C LEU A 79 -1.65 37.18 -3.04
N GLN A 80 -2.66 36.75 -2.30
CA GLN A 80 -3.06 37.36 -1.03
C GLN A 80 -2.46 36.58 0.12
N ASN A 81 -2.09 37.26 1.20
CA ASN A 81 -1.59 36.54 2.38
C ASN A 81 -2.72 35.86 3.16
N SER A 82 -3.90 36.47 3.21
CA SER A 82 -5.04 35.96 3.96
C SER A 82 -6.11 35.38 3.04
N ALA A 83 -6.59 34.20 3.39
CA ALA A 83 -7.69 33.51 2.73
C ALA A 83 -8.99 34.36 2.71
N SER A 84 -9.19 35.26 3.67
CA SER A 84 -10.37 36.14 3.70
C SER A 84 -10.44 37.09 2.50
N ASN A 85 -9.31 37.33 1.83
CA ASN A 85 -9.21 38.21 0.67
C ASN A 85 -9.25 37.43 -0.65
N VAL A 86 -9.57 36.13 -0.60
CA VAL A 86 -9.50 35.21 -1.73
C VAL A 86 -10.88 34.61 -1.97
N ALA A 87 -11.37 34.77 -3.19
CA ALA A 87 -12.60 34.12 -3.63
C ALA A 87 -12.30 32.76 -4.26
N GLY A 88 -13.25 31.82 -4.17
CA GLY A 88 -13.16 30.53 -4.84
C GLY A 88 -12.25 29.50 -4.17
N LEU A 89 -11.85 29.70 -2.91
CA LEU A 89 -11.15 28.67 -2.15
C LEU A 89 -12.01 27.41 -2.02
N SER A 90 -11.36 26.24 -2.07
CA SER A 90 -12.01 24.97 -1.75
C SER A 90 -12.54 24.93 -0.32
N ILE A 91 -13.33 23.90 0.01
CA ILE A 91 -13.54 23.46 1.39
C ILE A 91 -12.21 23.16 2.09
N MET A 92 -12.24 23.09 3.41
CA MET A 92 -11.11 22.62 4.21
C MET A 92 -10.77 21.17 3.84
N GLN A 93 -9.49 20.94 3.57
CA GLN A 93 -8.94 19.68 3.11
C GLN A 93 -8.10 19.02 4.18
N SER A 94 -8.17 17.69 4.21
CA SER A 94 -7.26 16.85 4.98
C SER A 94 -5.97 16.60 4.21
N GLY A 95 -4.85 16.44 4.92
CA GLY A 95 -3.62 15.93 4.32
C GLY A 95 -3.77 14.54 3.72
N ALA A 96 -4.70 13.73 4.26
CA ALA A 96 -5.01 12.39 3.80
C ALA A 96 -5.91 12.40 2.56
N PHE A 97 -5.46 13.11 1.53
CA PHE A 97 -6.26 13.41 0.35
C PHE A 97 -6.10 12.38 -0.78
N LEU A 98 -4.88 11.98 -1.11
CA LEU A 98 -4.64 10.90 -2.08
C LEU A 98 -4.39 9.59 -1.34
N GLY A 99 -5.29 8.63 -1.52
CA GLY A 99 -5.23 7.30 -0.91
C GLY A 99 -5.14 6.17 -1.93
N PHE A 100 -5.32 4.93 -1.46
CA PHE A 100 -5.40 3.75 -2.32
C PHE A 100 -6.82 3.19 -2.40
N SER A 101 -7.21 2.77 -3.60
CA SER A 101 -8.31 1.83 -3.81
C SER A 101 -7.70 0.49 -4.23
N ILE A 102 -7.76 -0.52 -3.38
CA ILE A 102 -7.13 -1.81 -3.64
C ILE A 102 -8.21 -2.81 -4.03
N GLU A 103 -8.03 -3.45 -5.19
CA GLU A 103 -8.83 -4.58 -5.61
C GLU A 103 -8.77 -5.69 -4.55
N THR A 104 -9.91 -6.19 -4.07
CA THR A 104 -9.96 -7.12 -2.93
C THR A 104 -9.08 -8.35 -3.16
N SER A 105 -9.06 -8.88 -4.38
CA SER A 105 -8.22 -10.03 -4.74
C SER A 105 -6.70 -9.79 -4.69
N VAL A 106 -6.29 -8.53 -4.65
CA VAL A 106 -4.90 -8.07 -4.72
C VAL A 106 -4.36 -7.66 -3.35
N ILE A 107 -5.18 -7.56 -2.30
CA ILE A 107 -4.72 -7.17 -0.95
C ILE A 107 -3.63 -8.11 -0.39
N THR A 108 -3.51 -9.34 -0.90
CA THR A 108 -2.40 -10.26 -0.64
C THR A 108 -1.03 -9.73 -1.07
N GLN A 109 -0.98 -8.71 -1.91
CA GLN A 109 0.25 -8.00 -2.26
C GLN A 109 0.77 -7.12 -1.12
N VAL A 110 -0.09 -6.77 -0.15
CA VAL A 110 0.28 -6.13 1.12
C VAL A 110 0.75 -7.16 2.16
N SER A 111 0.43 -8.44 1.97
CA SER A 111 0.80 -9.56 2.84
C SER A 111 0.70 -10.92 2.12
N PRO A 112 1.82 -11.63 1.85
CA PRO A 112 1.75 -13.00 1.38
C PRO A 112 1.19 -13.89 2.50
N SER A 113 0.28 -14.78 2.15
CA SER A 113 -0.28 -15.74 3.08
C SER A 113 0.78 -16.71 3.63
N SER A 114 0.95 -16.76 4.95
CA SER A 114 1.72 -17.78 5.67
C SER A 114 0.94 -19.11 5.70
N LEU A 115 1.62 -20.25 5.56
CA LEU A 115 1.03 -21.56 5.87
C LEU A 115 0.67 -21.65 7.37
N HIS A 116 -0.60 -21.93 7.67
CA HIS A 116 -1.02 -22.32 9.02
C HIS A 116 -0.69 -23.79 9.29
N CYS A 117 -0.11 -24.08 10.47
CA CYS A 117 0.14 -25.44 10.94
C CYS A 117 -0.98 -25.83 11.92
N TRP A 118 -2.04 -26.50 11.44
CA TRP A 118 -3.03 -27.11 12.32
C TRP A 118 -2.45 -28.38 12.95
N VAL A 119 -2.38 -28.45 14.27
CA VAL A 119 -2.44 -29.74 14.98
C VAL A 119 -3.92 -30.02 15.17
N GLN A 120 -4.50 -30.90 14.35
CA GLN A 120 -5.83 -31.44 14.63
C GLN A 120 -5.80 -32.15 15.99
N PRO A 121 -6.72 -31.87 16.92
CA PRO A 121 -6.97 -32.75 18.04
C PRO A 121 -7.60 -34.02 17.47
N THR A 122 -6.84 -35.10 17.33
CA THR A 122 -7.44 -36.42 17.15
C THR A 122 -8.28 -36.71 18.39
N ALA A 123 -9.55 -37.05 18.16
CA ALA A 123 -10.54 -37.35 19.19
C ALA A 123 -9.96 -38.25 20.29
N LEU A 124 -9.78 -37.67 21.48
CA LEU A 124 -9.60 -38.38 22.73
C LEU A 124 -10.73 -37.94 23.66
N SER A 125 -11.38 -38.95 24.22
CA SER A 125 -12.56 -38.86 25.09
C SER A 125 -12.40 -37.87 26.24
N HIS A 126 -13.53 -37.28 26.63
CA HIS A 126 -13.78 -36.48 27.82
C HIS A 126 -12.90 -36.86 29.02
N ASP A 127 -11.83 -36.09 29.27
CA ASP A 127 -11.47 -35.49 30.56
C ASP A 127 -10.03 -34.93 30.52
N ARG A 128 -9.88 -33.69 31.02
CA ARG A 128 -8.63 -32.94 31.31
C ARG A 128 -7.80 -32.45 30.11
N GLN A 129 -8.07 -31.22 29.69
CA GLN A 129 -7.12 -30.43 28.89
C GLN A 129 -6.09 -29.75 29.80
N LEU A 130 -4.81 -30.09 29.62
CA LEU A 130 -3.66 -29.48 30.29
C LEU A 130 -2.93 -28.58 29.28
N PHE A 131 -2.95 -27.26 29.49
CA PHE A 131 -2.23 -26.30 28.65
C PHE A 131 -0.94 -25.81 29.33
N ILE A 132 0.16 -25.79 28.58
CA ILE A 132 1.51 -25.39 28.99
C ILE A 132 1.70 -23.90 28.71
N LEU A 133 2.20 -23.14 29.68
CA LEU A 133 2.80 -21.81 29.51
C LEU A 133 4.27 -21.89 29.97
N LEU A 134 5.21 -21.50 29.12
CA LEU A 134 6.64 -21.35 29.44
C LEU A 134 7.07 -19.89 29.19
N PRO A 135 7.84 -19.26 30.09
CA PRO A 135 8.47 -17.98 29.81
C PRO A 135 9.80 -18.15 29.06
N MET A 136 10.17 -17.07 28.37
CA MET A 136 11.36 -16.87 27.53
C MET A 136 12.65 -17.52 28.05
N SER A 137 13.24 -18.39 27.21
CA SER A 137 14.68 -18.43 26.83
C SER A 137 15.16 -19.78 26.27
N SER A 138 14.27 -20.61 25.67
CA SER A 138 14.66 -21.79 24.89
C SER A 138 13.50 -22.22 23.98
N ILE A 139 13.55 -21.91 22.68
CA ILE A 139 12.49 -22.28 21.72
C ILE A 139 12.92 -23.51 20.92
N VAL A 140 12.17 -24.60 21.09
CA VAL A 140 12.31 -25.86 20.34
C VAL A 140 11.67 -25.67 18.96
N SER A 141 12.45 -25.93 17.90
CA SER A 141 11.99 -25.83 16.51
C SER A 141 10.89 -26.86 16.19
N CYS A 142 9.90 -26.48 15.37
CA CYS A 142 8.81 -27.38 14.91
C CYS A 142 9.34 -28.62 14.14
N SER A 143 10.56 -28.53 13.59
CA SER A 143 11.30 -29.65 12.99
C SER A 143 11.69 -30.75 13.98
N PHE A 144 11.78 -30.41 15.27
CA PHE A 144 12.18 -31.33 16.35
C PHE A 144 11.01 -32.26 16.75
N LEU A 145 9.77 -31.77 16.75
CA LEU A 145 8.57 -32.54 17.09
C LEU A 145 8.17 -33.55 16.00
N ARG A 146 8.38 -33.25 14.72
CA ARG A 146 8.16 -34.21 13.60
C ARG A 146 9.25 -35.29 13.50
N ASN A 147 10.48 -35.01 13.93
CA ASN A 147 11.57 -36.01 13.91
C ASN A 147 11.53 -36.93 15.13
N ALA A 148 11.12 -36.44 16.30
CA ALA A 148 10.99 -37.27 17.51
C ALA A 148 9.90 -38.36 17.37
N THR A 149 8.81 -38.08 16.65
CA THR A 149 7.73 -39.05 16.38
C THR A 149 8.08 -40.09 15.31
N LYS A 150 9.01 -39.79 14.39
CA LYS A 150 9.53 -40.76 13.41
C LYS A 150 10.68 -41.62 13.96
N ALA A 151 11.42 -41.14 14.96
CA ALA A 151 12.56 -41.85 15.55
C ALA A 151 12.19 -42.88 16.64
N PHE A 152 10.92 -42.95 17.09
CA PHE A 152 10.49 -43.81 18.19
C PHE A 152 9.51 -44.93 17.79
N ARG A 153 9.62 -45.46 16.57
CA ARG A 153 8.88 -46.67 16.12
C ARG A 153 9.68 -47.98 16.18
N SER A 154 10.77 -48.03 16.94
CA SER A 154 11.50 -49.28 17.15
C SER A 154 12.12 -49.37 18.55
N SER A 155 11.35 -49.88 19.53
CA SER A 155 11.77 -50.83 20.58
C SER A 155 10.81 -50.79 21.79
N SER A 156 10.73 -51.94 22.46
CA SER A 156 9.76 -52.44 23.44
C SER A 156 9.79 -51.77 24.83
N PRO A 157 8.88 -52.13 25.78
CA PRO A 157 8.40 -51.25 26.85
C PRO A 157 9.16 -51.39 28.19
N PHE A 158 8.80 -50.50 29.14
CA PHE A 158 9.20 -50.38 30.56
C PHE A 158 10.38 -49.45 30.88
N THR A 159 10.06 -48.19 31.22
CA THR A 159 10.18 -47.62 32.58
C THR A 159 9.81 -46.14 32.55
N GLU A 160 8.52 -45.85 32.77
CA GLU A 160 8.02 -44.51 33.09
C GLU A 160 8.30 -44.18 34.58
N ALA A 161 8.34 -42.89 34.89
CA ALA A 161 8.50 -42.29 36.23
C ALA A 161 9.95 -42.07 36.72
N ARG A 162 10.47 -40.85 36.46
CA ARG A 162 11.20 -40.03 37.47
C ARG A 162 11.58 -38.60 37.07
N VAL A 163 11.17 -38.10 35.90
CA VAL A 163 11.38 -36.68 35.51
C VAL A 163 10.11 -35.81 35.66
N ALA A 164 8.91 -36.42 35.61
CA ALA A 164 7.62 -35.71 35.69
C ALA A 164 7.21 -35.26 37.12
N GLU A 165 7.83 -35.80 38.17
CA GLU A 165 7.36 -35.62 39.56
C GLU A 165 7.97 -34.40 40.27
N ARG A 166 9.05 -33.79 39.73
CA ARG A 166 9.67 -32.59 40.33
C ARG A 166 9.20 -31.26 39.71
N LEU A 167 8.56 -31.28 38.53
CA LEU A 167 7.92 -30.08 37.94
C LEU A 167 6.51 -29.82 38.50
N SER A 168 5.87 -30.83 39.07
CA SER A 168 4.46 -30.77 39.52
C SER A 168 4.26 -29.99 40.82
N ILE A 169 5.27 -29.93 41.70
CA ILE A 169 5.18 -29.26 43.01
C ILE A 169 5.33 -27.72 42.89
N LEU A 170 6.13 -27.23 41.93
CA LEU A 170 6.34 -25.79 41.70
C LEU A 170 5.13 -25.12 41.02
N VAL A 171 4.42 -25.88 40.17
CA VAL A 171 3.23 -25.45 39.41
C VAL A 171 1.99 -25.30 40.30
N TRP A 172 1.91 -26.06 41.40
CA TRP A 172 0.82 -25.99 42.35
C TRP A 172 0.81 -24.67 43.15
N GLN A 173 1.97 -24.15 43.56
CA GLN A 173 2.04 -22.92 44.36
C GLN A 173 1.70 -21.64 43.59
N VAL A 174 1.94 -21.60 42.27
CA VAL A 174 1.63 -20.43 41.41
C VAL A 174 0.16 -20.40 40.99
N SER A 175 -0.45 -21.58 40.82
CA SER A 175 -1.86 -21.71 40.42
C SER A 175 -2.85 -21.32 41.53
N VAL A 176 -2.45 -21.44 42.80
CA VAL A 176 -3.25 -21.00 43.96
C VAL A 176 -3.23 -19.47 44.07
N ALA A 177 -2.12 -18.80 43.73
CA ALA A 177 -1.99 -17.35 43.86
C ALA A 177 -2.79 -16.53 42.81
N LEU A 178 -3.09 -17.10 41.63
CA LEU A 178 -3.82 -16.41 40.55
C LEU A 178 -5.34 -16.65 40.59
N ARG A 179 -5.82 -17.67 41.33
CA ARG A 179 -7.26 -17.93 41.51
C ARG A 179 -7.94 -16.91 42.44
N ASP A 180 -7.19 -16.26 43.31
CA ASP A 180 -7.76 -15.35 44.32
C ASP A 180 -8.02 -13.92 43.80
N VAL A 181 -7.66 -13.60 42.54
CA VAL A 181 -7.63 -12.20 42.06
C VAL A 181 -8.71 -11.85 41.02
N ALA A 182 -9.27 -12.79 40.25
CA ALA A 182 -10.33 -12.47 39.27
C ALA A 182 -11.13 -13.70 38.78
N PRO A 183 -12.29 -14.02 39.38
CA PRO A 183 -13.07 -15.21 39.02
C PRO A 183 -14.00 -15.07 37.79
N ASP A 184 -14.17 -13.89 37.18
CA ASP A 184 -15.31 -13.62 36.26
C ASP A 184 -14.99 -13.34 34.76
N LEU A 185 -13.86 -13.78 34.19
CA LEU A 185 -13.53 -13.49 32.76
C LEU A 185 -13.20 -14.72 31.90
N PRO A 186 -14.19 -15.56 31.51
CA PRO A 186 -13.97 -16.66 30.56
C PRO A 186 -13.82 -16.21 29.09
N HIS A 187 -14.34 -15.04 28.71
CA HIS A 187 -14.32 -14.56 27.30
C HIS A 187 -12.98 -13.96 26.85
N ALA A 188 -12.14 -13.50 27.78
CA ALA A 188 -10.84 -12.90 27.45
C ALA A 188 -9.78 -13.96 27.06
N TYR A 189 -9.95 -15.20 27.51
CA TYR A 189 -8.95 -16.26 27.32
C TYR A 189 -8.92 -16.83 25.89
N ASN A 190 -10.08 -16.99 25.24
CA ASN A 190 -10.16 -17.47 23.86
C ASN A 190 -9.67 -16.43 22.84
N LEU A 191 -9.89 -15.14 23.11
CA LEU A 191 -9.41 -14.03 22.29
C LEU A 191 -7.88 -13.90 22.34
N PHE A 192 -7.28 -14.15 23.51
CA PHE A 192 -5.83 -14.11 23.69
C PHE A 192 -5.12 -15.27 22.98
N LEU A 193 -5.72 -16.46 22.93
CA LEU A 193 -5.13 -17.65 22.28
C LEU A 193 -5.24 -17.63 20.75
N THR A 194 -6.32 -17.08 20.18
CA THR A 194 -6.43 -16.93 18.70
C THR A 194 -5.48 -15.85 18.17
N ALA A 195 -5.30 -14.75 18.90
CA ALA A 195 -4.34 -13.70 18.54
C ALA A 195 -2.88 -14.17 18.57
N PHE A 196 -2.56 -15.22 19.34
CA PHE A 196 -1.19 -15.77 19.42
C PHE A 196 -0.80 -16.72 18.26
N PHE A 197 -1.77 -17.19 17.47
CA PHE A 197 -1.52 -18.14 16.38
C PHE A 197 -1.81 -17.60 14.96
N ALA A 198 -2.55 -16.49 14.83
CA ALA A 198 -2.73 -15.78 13.55
C ALA A 198 -1.46 -15.01 13.17
N MET A 199 -0.55 -15.63 12.39
CA MET A 199 0.62 -14.93 11.82
C MET A 199 0.32 -14.45 10.40
N SER A 200 -0.25 -13.26 10.26
CA SER A 200 -0.33 -12.57 8.96
C SER A 200 1.03 -11.87 8.67
N PHE A 201 1.70 -12.21 7.57
CA PHE A 201 3.00 -11.60 7.21
C PHE A 201 2.78 -10.22 6.59
N ILE A 202 3.02 -9.14 7.32
CA ILE A 202 2.95 -7.80 6.73
C ILE A 202 4.17 -7.53 5.85
N GLN A 203 3.96 -7.05 4.63
CA GLN A 203 5.04 -6.60 3.78
C GLN A 203 5.66 -5.30 4.31
N VAL A 204 6.88 -5.39 4.83
CA VAL A 204 7.62 -4.24 5.36
C VAL A 204 7.73 -3.05 4.38
N PRO A 205 7.97 -3.25 3.06
CA PRO A 205 7.99 -2.14 2.12
C PRO A 205 6.69 -1.35 2.09
N PHE A 206 5.54 -2.02 2.22
CA PHE A 206 4.25 -1.34 2.32
C PHE A 206 4.16 -0.46 3.57
N LEU A 207 4.60 -0.97 4.73
CA LEU A 207 4.62 -0.18 5.97
C LEU A 207 5.53 1.05 5.86
N ASN A 208 6.69 0.92 5.23
CA ASN A 208 7.59 2.05 5.00
C ASN A 208 6.93 3.12 4.13
N LEU A 209 6.26 2.72 3.04
CA LEU A 209 5.53 3.65 2.16
C LEU A 209 4.40 4.36 2.90
N VAL A 210 3.58 3.61 3.64
CA VAL A 210 2.47 4.20 4.42
C VAL A 210 3.01 5.11 5.51
N SER A 211 4.13 4.77 6.17
CA SER A 211 4.76 5.62 7.17
C SER A 211 5.12 6.99 6.60
N LEU A 212 5.78 7.02 5.44
CA LEU A 212 6.16 8.26 4.77
C LEU A 212 4.95 9.17 4.52
N ILE A 213 3.81 8.60 4.14
CA ILE A 213 2.58 9.36 3.90
C ILE A 213 1.96 9.83 5.21
N THR A 214 1.78 8.93 6.18
CA THR A 214 1.15 9.28 7.48
C THR A 214 1.94 10.32 8.28
N GLU A 215 3.26 10.35 8.11
CA GLU A 215 4.15 11.37 8.69
C GLU A 215 3.90 12.79 8.16
N ARG A 216 3.35 12.91 6.94
CA ARG A 216 3.10 14.19 6.24
C ARG A 216 1.63 14.58 6.30
N ALA A 217 0.75 13.60 6.12
CA ALA A 217 -0.69 13.77 6.05
C ALA A 217 -1.42 13.54 7.38
N GLY A 218 -0.72 13.03 8.41
CA GLY A 218 -1.29 12.61 9.69
C GLY A 218 -1.99 11.25 9.67
N ARG A 219 -2.52 10.80 8.52
CA ARG A 219 -3.12 9.46 8.29
C ARG A 219 -3.10 9.08 6.82
N PHE A 220 -3.45 7.84 6.49
CA PHE A 220 -3.58 7.37 5.11
C PHE A 220 -4.87 6.57 4.91
N HIS A 221 -5.62 6.88 3.86
CA HIS A 221 -6.90 6.23 3.55
C HIS A 221 -6.71 5.11 2.51
N ILE A 222 -7.23 3.93 2.80
CA ILE A 222 -7.17 2.77 1.91
C ILE A 222 -8.56 2.12 1.82
N ARG A 223 -9.07 1.96 0.61
CA ARG A 223 -10.26 1.15 0.30
C ARG A 223 -9.82 -0.26 -0.10
N VAL A 224 -10.54 -1.27 0.38
CA VAL A 224 -10.51 -2.64 -0.13
C VAL A 224 -11.87 -2.95 -0.75
N GLY A 225 -11.91 -3.08 -2.07
CA GLY A 225 -13.15 -3.17 -2.85
C GLY A 225 -12.88 -3.62 -4.29
N GLY A 226 -13.38 -2.86 -5.27
CA GLY A 226 -13.27 -3.15 -6.70
C GLY A 226 -14.24 -4.24 -7.16
N ASN A 227 -14.14 -4.68 -8.41
CA ASN A 227 -15.06 -5.66 -8.99
C ASN A 227 -15.06 -7.00 -8.24
N THR A 228 -13.92 -7.40 -7.64
CA THR A 228 -13.82 -8.65 -6.88
C THR A 228 -14.48 -8.60 -5.51
N GLN A 229 -14.90 -7.42 -5.04
CA GLN A 229 -15.78 -7.27 -3.88
C GLN A 229 -17.10 -8.01 -4.10
N GLU A 230 -17.65 -7.95 -5.30
CA GLU A 230 -18.99 -8.45 -5.58
C GLU A 230 -19.11 -9.96 -5.35
N THR A 231 -18.09 -10.72 -5.69
CA THR A 231 -18.08 -12.18 -5.47
C THR A 231 -17.38 -12.57 -4.17
N ALA A 232 -17.04 -11.60 -3.30
CA ALA A 232 -16.33 -11.86 -2.07
C ALA A 232 -17.21 -12.62 -1.06
N ARG A 233 -16.69 -13.69 -0.45
CA ARG A 233 -17.40 -14.48 0.57
C ARG A 233 -16.46 -14.89 1.70
N TYR A 234 -16.93 -14.69 2.93
CA TYR A 234 -16.20 -15.15 4.11
C TYR A 234 -16.23 -16.69 4.19
N VAL A 235 -15.09 -17.28 4.53
CA VAL A 235 -14.96 -18.69 4.92
C VAL A 235 -14.10 -18.79 6.17
N GLU A 236 -14.36 -19.79 7.02
CA GLU A 236 -13.60 -19.98 8.26
C GLU A 236 -12.11 -20.28 7.99
N SER A 237 -11.81 -21.04 6.93
CA SER A 237 -10.46 -21.37 6.50
C SER A 237 -10.41 -21.80 5.04
N THR A 238 -9.23 -21.77 4.43
CA THR A 238 -8.95 -22.41 3.13
C THR A 238 -8.09 -23.65 3.34
N ALA A 239 -8.13 -24.58 2.38
CA ALA A 239 -7.45 -25.87 2.50
C ALA A 239 -5.92 -25.74 2.63
N ASP A 240 -5.35 -24.68 2.08
CA ASP A 240 -3.92 -24.37 2.11
C ASP A 240 -3.55 -23.22 3.06
N GLY A 241 -4.53 -22.72 3.82
CA GLY A 241 -4.36 -21.67 4.82
C GLY A 241 -4.15 -20.26 4.25
N LYS A 242 -4.40 -20.03 2.96
CA LYS A 242 -4.39 -18.69 2.40
C LYS A 242 -5.49 -17.80 2.99
N MET A 243 -5.16 -16.52 3.13
CA MET A 243 -6.09 -15.49 3.59
C MET A 243 -7.18 -15.20 2.55
N ILE A 244 -6.82 -15.22 1.27
CA ILE A 244 -7.71 -14.95 0.14
C ILE A 244 -7.37 -15.88 -1.01
N GLU A 245 -8.41 -16.40 -1.68
CA GLU A 245 -8.27 -17.20 -2.90
C GLU A 245 -9.36 -16.90 -3.92
N LYS A 246 -9.02 -16.96 -5.20
CA LYS A 246 -10.01 -17.07 -6.27
C LYS A 246 -10.36 -18.55 -6.39
N GLN A 247 -11.59 -18.94 -6.06
CA GLN A 247 -12.01 -20.32 -6.30
C GLN A 247 -12.14 -20.55 -7.80
N GLY A 248 -11.39 -21.53 -8.31
CA GLY A 248 -11.58 -22.04 -9.67
C GLY A 248 -12.93 -22.74 -9.76
N ILE A 249 -13.73 -22.38 -10.75
CA ILE A 249 -15.00 -23.06 -11.03
C ILE A 249 -14.69 -24.44 -11.64
N ASP A 250 -15.47 -25.46 -11.28
CA ASP A 250 -15.58 -26.68 -12.08
C ASP A 250 -16.10 -26.30 -13.47
N PRO A 251 -15.32 -26.50 -14.56
CA PRO A 251 -15.73 -26.10 -15.91
C PRO A 251 -17.03 -26.75 -16.41
N ASN A 252 -17.61 -27.72 -15.69
CA ASN A 252 -18.87 -28.37 -16.01
C ASN A 252 -20.10 -27.79 -15.28
N ASN A 253 -19.94 -26.80 -14.40
CA ASN A 253 -21.05 -26.19 -13.66
C ASN A 253 -21.22 -24.71 -14.01
N PRO A 254 -22.00 -24.38 -15.07
CA PRO A 254 -22.17 -23.01 -15.57
C PRO A 254 -22.92 -22.07 -14.61
N THR A 255 -23.47 -22.59 -13.51
CA THR A 255 -24.14 -21.80 -12.44
C THR A 255 -23.21 -21.42 -11.28
N ALA A 256 -21.99 -21.95 -11.23
CA ALA A 256 -21.04 -21.60 -10.17
C ALA A 256 -20.31 -20.29 -10.53
N THR A 257 -20.62 -19.22 -9.80
CA THR A 257 -19.88 -17.95 -9.90
C THR A 257 -18.50 -18.15 -9.23
N PRO A 258 -17.36 -17.72 -9.83
CA PRO A 258 -16.07 -17.86 -9.17
C PRO A 258 -16.06 -16.92 -7.95
N ALA A 259 -16.15 -17.50 -6.75
CA ALA A 259 -16.12 -16.73 -5.52
C ALA A 259 -14.68 -16.30 -5.21
N LEU A 260 -14.51 -15.04 -4.85
CA LEU A 260 -13.34 -14.61 -4.10
C LEU A 260 -13.60 -15.00 -2.63
N ILE A 261 -12.90 -15.99 -2.11
CA ILE A 261 -13.06 -16.34 -0.69
C ILE A 261 -12.03 -15.59 0.15
N TYR A 262 -12.42 -15.19 1.36
CA TYR A 262 -11.53 -14.55 2.33
C TYR A 262 -11.76 -15.10 3.74
N THR A 263 -10.73 -15.05 4.58
CA THR A 263 -10.79 -15.52 5.98
C THR A 263 -10.67 -14.36 6.97
N ILE A 264 -10.79 -14.67 8.26
CA ILE A 264 -10.65 -13.70 9.36
C ILE A 264 -9.27 -12.99 9.37
N GLU A 265 -8.25 -13.64 8.79
CA GLU A 265 -6.89 -13.12 8.68
C GLU A 265 -6.83 -11.78 7.94
N LEU A 266 -7.77 -11.51 7.02
CA LEU A 266 -7.86 -10.21 6.35
C LEU A 266 -8.02 -9.09 7.38
N PHE A 267 -8.97 -9.20 8.30
CA PHE A 267 -9.25 -8.15 9.27
C PHE A 267 -8.11 -7.99 10.28
N TYR A 268 -7.49 -9.09 10.72
CA TYR A 268 -6.31 -9.01 11.60
C TYR A 268 -5.11 -8.39 10.90
N LEU A 269 -4.88 -8.68 9.62
CA LEU A 269 -3.85 -8.03 8.82
C LEU A 269 -4.05 -6.52 8.79
N LEU A 270 -5.25 -6.07 8.43
CA LEU A 270 -5.57 -4.64 8.34
C LEU A 270 -5.45 -3.95 9.71
N GLY A 271 -5.93 -4.59 10.78
CA GLY A 271 -5.81 -4.08 12.15
C GLY A 271 -4.35 -3.99 12.63
N ASN A 272 -3.54 -5.00 12.31
CA ASN A 272 -2.12 -5.01 12.62
C ASN A 272 -1.37 -3.91 11.87
N ILE A 273 -1.69 -3.66 10.60
CA ILE A 273 -1.13 -2.51 9.87
C ILE A 273 -1.51 -1.20 10.57
N SER A 274 -2.78 -1.01 10.92
CA SER A 274 -3.26 0.19 11.62
C SER A 274 -2.65 0.37 13.02
N SER A 275 -2.19 -0.71 13.66
CA SER A 275 -1.44 -0.64 14.94
C SER A 275 -0.01 -0.12 14.78
N LEU A 276 0.56 -0.26 13.57
CA LEU A 276 1.95 0.08 13.26
C LEU A 276 2.07 1.46 12.62
N VAL A 277 1.12 1.80 11.75
CA VAL A 277 1.03 3.06 11.00
C VAL A 277 -0.42 3.56 11.01
N ASN A 278 -0.66 4.86 10.90
CA ASN A 278 -2.02 5.43 10.97
C ASN A 278 -2.82 5.25 9.66
N ALA A 279 -2.93 4.01 9.20
CA ALA A 279 -3.75 3.59 8.07
C ALA A 279 -5.22 3.44 8.51
N LYS A 280 -6.14 3.95 7.70
CA LYS A 280 -7.59 3.86 7.89
C LYS A 280 -8.23 3.20 6.68
N TRP A 281 -9.22 2.37 6.94
CA TRP A 281 -9.77 1.42 5.99
C TRP A 281 -11.21 1.72 5.65
N TYR A 282 -11.52 1.60 4.36
CA TYR A 282 -12.87 1.36 3.87
C TYR A 282 -12.97 -0.08 3.38
N LEU A 283 -14.07 -0.77 3.67
CA LEU A 283 -14.31 -2.14 3.21
C LEU A 283 -15.59 -2.23 2.39
N GLY A 284 -15.57 -3.07 1.37
CA GLY A 284 -16.68 -3.27 0.45
C GLY A 284 -17.64 -4.38 0.85
N ILE A 285 -18.92 -4.08 1.06
CA ILE A 285 -20.01 -5.05 1.19
C ILE A 285 -20.42 -5.52 -0.22
N PRO A 286 -20.39 -6.83 -0.51
CA PRO A 286 -20.88 -7.37 -1.78
C PRO A 286 -22.37 -7.08 -1.98
N LEU A 287 -22.78 -6.74 -3.21
CA LEU A 287 -24.18 -6.47 -3.54
C LEU A 287 -24.65 -7.19 -4.81
N ASN A 288 -23.82 -7.92 -5.55
CA ASN A 288 -24.25 -8.68 -6.74
C ASN A 288 -25.37 -9.73 -6.50
N ASP A 289 -25.74 -10.07 -5.26
CA ASP A 289 -26.91 -10.90 -4.94
C ASP A 289 -27.57 -10.39 -3.66
N THR A 290 -28.79 -9.85 -3.76
CA THR A 290 -29.57 -9.33 -2.62
C THR A 290 -30.41 -10.39 -1.92
N SER A 291 -30.49 -11.60 -2.48
CA SER A 291 -31.08 -12.75 -1.79
C SER A 291 -30.13 -13.41 -0.79
N ASP A 292 -28.82 -13.17 -0.94
CA ASP A 292 -27.72 -13.63 -0.06
C ASP A 292 -26.79 -12.45 0.32
N LEU A 293 -27.29 -11.57 1.19
CA LEU A 293 -26.50 -10.46 1.72
C LEU A 293 -25.39 -10.98 2.64
N ARG A 294 -24.15 -10.90 2.16
CA ARG A 294 -22.92 -11.30 2.86
C ARG A 294 -22.37 -10.15 3.72
N LEU A 295 -22.80 -10.09 4.97
CA LEU A 295 -22.49 -9.01 5.90
C LEU A 295 -21.29 -9.25 6.81
N GLU A 296 -20.56 -10.37 6.65
CA GLU A 296 -19.40 -10.72 7.51
C GLU A 296 -18.29 -9.66 7.45
N ILE A 297 -18.16 -8.93 6.34
CA ILE A 297 -17.25 -7.79 6.23
C ILE A 297 -17.64 -6.66 7.19
N ALA A 298 -18.93 -6.44 7.41
CA ALA A 298 -19.44 -5.46 8.36
C ALA A 298 -19.27 -5.98 9.79
N GLU A 299 -19.63 -7.25 10.05
CA GLU A 299 -19.50 -7.90 11.35
C GLU A 299 -18.04 -7.83 11.87
N TYR A 300 -17.11 -8.42 11.12
CA TYR A 300 -15.71 -8.54 11.54
C TYR A 300 -14.93 -7.24 11.34
N GLY A 301 -15.25 -6.47 10.31
CA GLY A 301 -14.64 -5.16 10.08
C GLY A 301 -14.86 -4.24 11.28
N GLN A 302 -16.10 -4.14 11.79
CA GLN A 302 -16.38 -3.32 12.98
C GLN A 302 -15.71 -3.90 14.22
N ALA A 303 -15.81 -5.20 14.44
CA ALA A 303 -15.30 -5.84 15.65
C ALA A 303 -13.77 -5.77 15.78
N ILE A 304 -13.03 -5.90 14.67
CA ILE A 304 -11.56 -6.03 14.69
C ILE A 304 -10.87 -4.69 14.43
N LEU A 305 -11.35 -3.89 13.46
CA LEU A 305 -10.67 -2.65 13.09
C LEU A 305 -11.05 -1.47 13.97
N GLY A 306 -12.23 -1.49 14.60
CA GLY A 306 -12.72 -0.41 15.45
C GLY A 306 -12.61 0.96 14.76
N ASP A 307 -11.91 1.89 15.41
CA ASP A 307 -11.68 3.27 14.91
C ASP A 307 -10.79 3.35 13.66
N SER A 308 -10.22 2.22 13.21
CA SER A 308 -9.50 2.14 11.95
C SER A 308 -10.41 1.83 10.76
N LEU A 309 -11.66 1.42 10.98
CA LEU A 309 -12.68 1.33 9.93
C LEU A 309 -13.48 2.62 9.84
N ILE A 310 -13.33 3.32 8.71
CA ILE A 310 -13.91 4.65 8.47
C ILE A 310 -15.10 4.63 7.51
N GLY A 311 -15.44 3.50 6.91
CA GLY A 311 -16.67 3.35 6.14
C GLY A 311 -16.85 1.96 5.52
N LEU A 312 -18.10 1.67 5.15
CA LEU A 312 -18.46 0.47 4.40
C LEU A 312 -19.13 0.84 3.08
N GLN A 313 -18.52 0.47 1.97
CA GLN A 313 -19.11 0.67 0.65
C GLN A 313 -20.19 -0.39 0.38
N VAL A 314 -21.35 0.01 -0.12
CA VAL A 314 -22.43 -0.90 -0.49
C VAL A 314 -22.47 -1.07 -2.01
N GLY A 315 -21.87 -2.15 -2.49
CA GLY A 315 -21.70 -2.42 -3.92
C GLY A 315 -20.62 -1.56 -4.60
N ASN A 316 -20.11 -2.04 -5.71
CA ASN A 316 -19.11 -1.42 -6.58
C ASN A 316 -19.71 -1.19 -7.96
N GLU A 317 -19.74 0.07 -8.43
CA GLU A 317 -20.23 0.42 -9.77
C GLU A 317 -21.61 -0.19 -10.10
N PRO A 318 -22.65 0.06 -9.27
CA PRO A 318 -23.97 -0.55 -9.47
C PRO A 318 -24.61 -0.17 -10.81
N ASP A 319 -24.19 0.94 -11.43
CA ASP A 319 -24.58 1.32 -12.78
C ASP A 319 -24.15 0.31 -13.85
N LEU A 320 -23.13 -0.51 -13.59
CA LEU A 320 -22.67 -1.56 -14.49
C LEU A 320 -23.30 -2.94 -14.24
N TYR A 321 -24.16 -3.11 -13.23
CA TYR A 321 -24.69 -4.42 -12.85
C TYR A 321 -25.48 -5.12 -13.96
N LEU A 322 -26.23 -4.37 -14.77
CA LEU A 322 -26.93 -4.93 -15.93
C LEU A 322 -25.93 -5.45 -16.97
N ARG A 323 -24.90 -4.65 -17.29
CA ARG A 323 -23.86 -4.98 -18.27
C ARG A 323 -23.04 -6.20 -17.84
N HIS A 324 -22.78 -6.33 -16.54
CA HIS A 324 -22.01 -7.43 -15.94
C HIS A 324 -22.88 -8.64 -15.55
N GLN A 325 -24.17 -8.63 -15.91
CA GLN A 325 -25.11 -9.73 -15.63
C GLN A 325 -25.25 -10.06 -14.13
N HIS A 326 -25.04 -9.07 -13.27
CA HIS A 326 -25.34 -9.16 -11.84
C HIS A 326 -26.83 -8.93 -11.55
N ARG A 327 -27.54 -8.29 -12.49
CA ARG A 327 -28.97 -8.00 -12.38
C ARG A 327 -29.69 -8.26 -13.70
N PRO A 328 -30.99 -8.63 -13.64
CA PRO A 328 -31.80 -8.78 -14.83
C PRO A 328 -32.13 -7.42 -15.48
N GLU A 329 -32.70 -7.49 -16.68
CA GLU A 329 -33.23 -6.33 -17.39
C GLU A 329 -34.23 -5.54 -16.53
N GLY A 330 -34.18 -4.21 -16.62
CA GLY A 330 -34.99 -3.29 -15.83
C GLY A 330 -34.31 -2.74 -14.57
N TYR A 331 -33.13 -3.26 -14.19
CA TYR A 331 -32.35 -2.71 -13.08
C TYR A 331 -31.91 -1.25 -13.35
N ASN A 332 -32.18 -0.37 -12.39
CA ASN A 332 -31.97 1.07 -12.52
C ASN A 332 -31.63 1.72 -11.17
N GLN A 333 -31.56 3.05 -11.13
CA GLN A 333 -31.19 3.82 -9.94
C GLN A 333 -32.18 3.60 -8.78
N GLN A 334 -33.48 3.46 -9.06
CA GLN A 334 -34.48 3.16 -8.04
C GLN A 334 -34.30 1.74 -7.48
N SER A 335 -33.93 0.77 -8.33
CA SER A 335 -33.59 -0.57 -7.87
C SER A 335 -32.42 -0.53 -6.88
N TYR A 336 -31.34 0.21 -7.20
CA TYR A 336 -30.22 0.38 -6.27
C TYR A 336 -30.63 1.10 -4.99
N PHE A 337 -31.45 2.15 -5.08
CA PHE A 337 -32.01 2.84 -3.92
C PHE A 337 -32.71 1.84 -2.98
N ASP A 338 -33.56 0.96 -3.53
CA ASP A 338 -34.31 -0.02 -2.74
C ASP A 338 -33.38 -1.08 -2.13
N GLU A 339 -32.38 -1.55 -2.88
CA GLU A 339 -31.39 -2.54 -2.43
C GLU A 339 -30.47 -1.99 -1.34
N PHE A 340 -30.05 -0.72 -1.42
CA PHE A 340 -29.31 -0.05 -0.37
C PHE A 340 -30.13 -0.02 0.94
N GLY A 341 -31.44 0.24 0.84
CA GLY A 341 -32.37 0.16 1.96
C GLY A 341 -32.51 -1.26 2.53
N GLN A 342 -32.42 -2.31 1.70
CA GLN A 342 -32.41 -3.70 2.15
C GLN A 342 -31.15 -4.02 2.96
N VAL A 343 -29.98 -3.55 2.52
CA VAL A 343 -28.72 -3.70 3.26
C VAL A 343 -28.81 -3.03 4.62
N ILE A 344 -29.33 -1.80 4.70
CA ILE A 344 -29.53 -1.10 5.98
C ILE A 344 -30.43 -1.93 6.92
N LYS A 345 -31.57 -2.42 6.43
CA LYS A 345 -32.50 -3.24 7.23
C LYS A 345 -31.84 -4.52 7.73
N ALA A 346 -31.08 -5.20 6.88
CA ALA A 346 -30.36 -6.42 7.25
C ALA A 346 -29.29 -6.14 8.31
N MET A 347 -28.51 -5.05 8.14
CA MET A 347 -27.52 -4.63 9.13
C MET A 347 -28.14 -4.25 10.47
N GLN A 348 -29.32 -3.61 10.48
CA GLN A 348 -30.03 -3.26 11.72
C GLN A 348 -30.61 -4.49 12.44
N ALA A 349 -30.95 -5.55 11.69
CA ALA A 349 -31.43 -6.81 12.25
C ALA A 349 -30.30 -7.70 12.80
N ASP A 350 -29.07 -7.50 12.33
CA ASP A 350 -27.90 -8.25 12.77
C ASP A 350 -27.30 -7.66 14.06
N SER A 351 -27.49 -8.38 15.17
CA SER A 351 -26.98 -7.99 16.49
C SER A 351 -25.45 -7.84 16.59
N LYS A 352 -24.67 -8.38 15.64
CA LYS A 352 -23.20 -8.25 15.64
C LYS A 352 -22.76 -6.91 15.06
N ILE A 353 -23.56 -6.31 14.18
CA ILE A 353 -23.29 -5.04 13.54
C ILE A 353 -23.74 -3.91 14.47
N LYS A 354 -22.81 -3.03 14.85
CA LYS A 354 -23.05 -1.98 15.86
C LYS A 354 -23.31 -0.61 15.25
N ARG A 355 -22.71 -0.35 14.09
CA ARG A 355 -22.87 0.90 13.34
C ARG A 355 -23.57 0.65 12.02
N THR A 356 -24.52 1.52 11.69
CA THR A 356 -25.20 1.58 10.39
C THR A 356 -25.20 2.99 9.79
N ASP A 357 -24.51 3.91 10.46
CA ASP A 357 -24.38 5.35 10.19
C ASP A 357 -23.09 5.70 9.42
N TYR A 358 -22.47 4.70 8.81
CA TYR A 358 -21.16 4.82 8.17
C TYR A 358 -21.06 4.08 6.83
N LEU A 359 -22.21 3.89 6.18
CA LEU A 359 -22.26 3.36 4.82
C LEU A 359 -21.78 4.40 3.82
N ILE A 360 -21.31 3.92 2.68
CA ILE A 360 -20.78 4.71 1.57
C ILE A 360 -21.44 4.21 0.29
N GLY A 361 -21.86 5.15 -0.55
CA GLY A 361 -22.47 4.88 -1.85
C GLY A 361 -22.81 6.18 -2.59
N PRO A 362 -23.27 6.12 -3.84
CA PRO A 362 -23.57 4.91 -4.60
C PRO A 362 -22.35 4.26 -5.29
N SER A 363 -21.20 4.94 -5.33
CA SER A 363 -19.98 4.44 -5.99
C SER A 363 -20.16 4.06 -7.47
N ILE A 364 -20.91 4.86 -8.23
CA ILE A 364 -21.14 4.62 -9.67
C ILE A 364 -19.90 4.91 -10.52
N ALA A 365 -19.78 4.23 -11.66
CA ALA A 365 -18.69 4.34 -12.63
C ALA A 365 -18.78 5.60 -13.54
N TYR A 366 -19.90 6.32 -13.50
CA TYR A 366 -20.32 7.26 -14.57
C TYR A 366 -20.35 6.54 -15.93
N ALA A 367 -20.92 5.33 -15.97
CA ALA A 367 -21.08 4.56 -17.20
C ALA A 367 -22.51 4.66 -17.71
N ASP A 368 -23.40 3.79 -17.23
CA ASP A 368 -24.79 3.75 -17.68
C ASP A 368 -25.66 4.79 -16.94
N TRP A 369 -25.20 5.29 -15.79
CA TRP A 369 -25.90 6.29 -14.97
C TRP A 369 -25.05 7.56 -14.81
N THR A 370 -25.71 8.67 -14.49
CA THR A 370 -25.05 9.89 -13.99
C THR A 370 -25.28 10.00 -12.48
N PRO A 371 -24.43 10.74 -11.75
CA PRO A 371 -24.67 11.02 -10.33
C PRO A 371 -26.04 11.67 -10.11
N GLU A 372 -26.42 12.62 -10.97
CA GLU A 372 -27.68 13.34 -10.93
C GLU A 372 -28.88 12.40 -11.03
N SER A 373 -28.83 11.38 -11.89
CA SER A 373 -29.93 10.43 -12.01
C SER A 373 -30.10 9.55 -10.76
N VAL A 374 -29.05 9.39 -9.95
CA VAL A 374 -29.16 8.76 -8.62
C VAL A 374 -29.72 9.75 -7.60
N TRP A 375 -29.30 11.01 -7.62
CA TRP A 375 -29.83 12.05 -6.72
C TRP A 375 -31.34 12.26 -6.91
N ASP A 376 -31.83 12.16 -8.15
CA ASP A 376 -33.25 12.29 -8.50
C ASP A 376 -34.15 11.21 -7.86
N THR A 377 -33.57 10.08 -7.41
CA THR A 377 -34.28 9.07 -6.60
C THR A 377 -34.47 9.48 -5.14
N ASN A 378 -33.97 10.65 -4.75
CA ASN A 378 -33.89 11.13 -3.37
C ASN A 378 -32.91 10.32 -2.48
N PHE A 379 -31.93 9.63 -3.08
CA PHE A 379 -30.97 8.74 -2.39
C PHE A 379 -30.27 9.40 -1.19
N VAL A 380 -29.62 10.54 -1.41
CA VAL A 380 -28.80 11.22 -0.39
C VAL A 380 -29.61 11.66 0.82
N PRO A 381 -30.70 12.44 0.67
CA PRO A 381 -31.50 12.84 1.83
C PRO A 381 -32.22 11.66 2.49
N SER A 382 -32.65 10.64 1.73
CA SER A 382 -33.35 9.47 2.31
C SER A 382 -32.43 8.63 3.19
N TYR A 383 -31.16 8.50 2.82
CA TYR A 383 -30.16 7.72 3.55
C TYR A 383 -29.14 8.58 4.31
N ALA A 384 -29.43 9.86 4.55
CA ALA A 384 -28.49 10.80 5.17
C ALA A 384 -27.99 10.35 6.54
N ASN A 385 -28.82 9.67 7.34
CA ASN A 385 -28.42 9.14 8.65
C ASN A 385 -27.55 7.88 8.57
N ASN A 386 -27.54 7.22 7.42
CA ASN A 386 -26.78 5.99 7.16
C ASN A 386 -25.47 6.26 6.42
N LEU A 387 -25.43 7.31 5.60
CA LEU A 387 -24.28 7.67 4.77
C LEU A 387 -23.21 8.41 5.59
N ALA A 388 -22.02 7.84 5.72
CA ALA A 388 -20.82 8.57 6.17
C ALA A 388 -20.30 9.50 5.07
N ALA A 389 -20.36 9.05 3.82
CA ALA A 389 -19.91 9.81 2.67
C ALA A 389 -20.63 9.36 1.40
N VAL A 390 -20.55 10.21 0.38
CA VAL A 390 -21.07 9.95 -0.95
C VAL A 390 -19.91 9.76 -1.91
N THR A 391 -19.99 8.76 -2.79
CA THR A 391 -18.87 8.33 -3.61
C THR A 391 -19.23 8.14 -5.08
N VAL A 392 -18.22 8.37 -5.92
CA VAL A 392 -18.19 8.02 -7.35
C VAL A 392 -16.86 7.33 -7.67
N GLU A 393 -16.84 6.58 -8.76
CA GLU A 393 -15.69 5.86 -9.29
C GLU A 393 -15.58 6.26 -10.75
N ASN A 394 -14.47 6.85 -11.19
CA ASN A 394 -14.35 7.25 -12.60
C ASN A 394 -12.92 7.43 -13.07
N TYR A 395 -12.67 7.00 -14.30
CA TYR A 395 -11.41 7.16 -15.01
C TYR A 395 -11.62 8.12 -16.19
N PRO A 396 -10.63 8.94 -16.56
CA PRO A 396 -10.75 9.86 -17.69
C PRO A 396 -10.75 9.13 -19.05
N SER A 397 -10.21 7.91 -19.11
CA SER A 397 -10.23 7.04 -20.29
C SER A 397 -10.26 5.57 -19.89
N ASP A 398 -10.35 4.69 -20.89
CA ASP A 398 -10.38 3.24 -20.74
C ASP A 398 -9.42 2.59 -21.77
N ASN A 399 -8.77 1.49 -21.36
CA ASN A 399 -8.01 0.63 -22.27
C ASN A 399 -8.71 -0.73 -22.47
N CYS A 400 -10.04 -0.76 -22.38
CA CYS A 400 -10.79 -2.01 -22.30
C CYS A 400 -10.79 -2.78 -23.63
N ALA A 401 -10.81 -2.06 -24.76
CA ALA A 401 -10.77 -2.67 -26.08
C ALA A 401 -9.49 -3.45 -26.39
N SER A 402 -8.38 -3.19 -25.68
CA SER A 402 -7.14 -3.97 -25.83
C SER A 402 -7.18 -5.30 -25.08
N ILE A 403 -8.18 -5.51 -24.21
CA ILE A 403 -8.30 -6.68 -23.33
C ILE A 403 -9.53 -7.52 -23.71
N TYR A 404 -10.66 -6.87 -23.99
CA TYR A 404 -11.93 -7.52 -24.23
C TYR A 404 -12.33 -7.40 -25.69
N ALA A 405 -12.66 -8.53 -26.32
CA ALA A 405 -13.18 -8.52 -27.69
C ALA A 405 -14.58 -7.89 -27.73
N GLY A 406 -14.86 -7.09 -28.76
CA GLY A 406 -16.20 -6.54 -29.01
C GLY A 406 -16.57 -5.28 -28.21
N VAL A 407 -15.67 -4.75 -27.37
CA VAL A 407 -15.93 -3.51 -26.59
C VAL A 407 -15.42 -2.23 -27.27
N GLY A 408 -14.92 -2.32 -28.50
CA GLY A 408 -14.45 -1.18 -29.30
C GLY A 408 -13.14 -1.44 -30.03
N THR A 409 -12.53 -0.38 -30.55
CA THR A 409 -11.21 -0.43 -31.20
C THR A 409 -10.11 -0.15 -30.17
N PRO A 410 -9.05 -0.99 -30.07
CA PRO A 410 -7.91 -0.70 -29.21
C PRO A 410 -7.29 0.68 -29.51
N LYS A 411 -7.02 1.47 -28.48
CA LYS A 411 -6.36 2.77 -28.59
C LYS A 411 -4.84 2.56 -28.63
N VAL A 412 -4.14 3.35 -29.44
CA VAL A 412 -2.67 3.33 -29.50
C VAL A 412 -2.11 4.26 -28.42
N PRO A 413 -1.31 3.79 -27.44
CA PRO A 413 -0.84 4.62 -26.33
C PRO A 413 -0.14 5.91 -26.76
N GLN A 414 0.66 5.88 -27.84
CA GLN A 414 1.37 7.06 -28.34
C GLN A 414 0.42 8.19 -28.76
N ASP A 415 -0.75 7.86 -29.32
CA ASP A 415 -1.76 8.83 -29.78
C ASP A 415 -2.61 9.36 -28.62
N GLU A 416 -2.62 8.65 -27.49
CA GLU A 416 -3.34 9.04 -26.28
C GLU A 416 -2.47 9.88 -25.33
N TYR A 417 -1.14 9.82 -25.46
CA TYR A 417 -0.23 10.29 -24.43
C TYR A 417 -0.35 11.79 -24.13
N TYR A 418 -0.45 12.63 -25.17
CA TYR A 418 -0.57 14.08 -25.00
C TYR A 418 -1.81 14.48 -24.19
N LYS A 419 -2.85 13.64 -24.14
CA LYS A 419 -4.11 13.93 -23.44
C LYS A 419 -3.96 13.94 -21.92
N TYR A 420 -2.79 13.54 -21.39
CA TYR A 420 -2.46 13.52 -19.97
C TYR A 420 -1.40 14.56 -19.57
N LEU A 421 -0.83 15.29 -20.54
CA LEU A 421 0.36 16.11 -20.36
C LEU A 421 0.06 17.62 -20.40
N SER A 422 -1.12 18.01 -19.94
CA SER A 422 -1.48 19.40 -19.64
C SER A 422 -2.63 19.46 -18.64
N HIS A 423 -2.81 20.63 -18.05
CA HIS A 423 -3.81 20.92 -17.03
C HIS A 423 -5.27 20.84 -17.52
N ASP A 424 -5.50 21.00 -18.82
CA ASP A 424 -6.82 21.07 -19.46
C ASP A 424 -6.98 20.07 -20.63
N ALA A 425 -6.01 19.17 -20.81
CA ALA A 425 -6.08 18.15 -21.84
C ALA A 425 -7.33 17.25 -21.66
N PRO A 426 -7.76 16.52 -22.69
CA PRO A 426 -8.98 15.71 -22.62
C PRO A 426 -9.02 14.70 -21.46
N ASN A 427 -7.87 14.14 -21.07
CA ASN A 427 -7.77 13.18 -19.96
C ASN A 427 -7.11 13.79 -18.71
N SER A 428 -7.01 15.12 -18.62
CA SER A 428 -6.50 15.83 -17.45
C SER A 428 -7.42 15.68 -16.24
N GLY A 429 -6.89 15.93 -15.04
CA GLY A 429 -7.71 15.96 -13.83
C GLY A 429 -8.82 17.02 -13.89
N LYS A 430 -8.55 18.20 -14.46
CA LYS A 430 -9.53 19.28 -14.62
C LYS A 430 -10.70 18.88 -15.50
N SER A 431 -10.41 18.30 -16.67
CA SER A 431 -11.44 17.83 -17.59
C SER A 431 -12.29 16.71 -16.99
N LEU A 432 -11.65 15.78 -16.25
CA LEU A 432 -12.36 14.72 -15.52
C LEU A 432 -13.32 15.28 -14.47
N LEU A 433 -12.88 16.24 -13.67
CA LEU A 433 -13.63 16.75 -12.52
C LEU A 433 -14.76 17.70 -12.88
N GLN A 434 -14.72 18.30 -14.08
CA GLN A 434 -15.73 19.26 -14.54
C GLN A 434 -17.17 18.70 -14.44
N LYS A 435 -17.37 17.43 -14.79
CA LYS A 435 -18.70 16.78 -14.74
C LYS A 435 -19.20 16.50 -13.32
N PHE A 436 -18.35 16.62 -12.31
CA PHE A 436 -18.70 16.36 -10.90
C PHE A 436 -18.91 17.65 -10.10
N MET A 437 -18.69 18.83 -10.66
CA MET A 437 -18.77 20.11 -9.92
C MET A 437 -20.18 20.40 -9.35
N ALA A 438 -21.23 20.12 -10.13
CA ALA A 438 -22.61 20.28 -9.68
C ALA A 438 -22.94 19.32 -8.54
N SER A 439 -22.59 18.04 -8.71
CA SER A 439 -22.73 17.02 -7.67
C SER A 439 -21.94 17.35 -6.41
N SER A 440 -20.69 17.81 -6.54
CA SER A 440 -19.86 18.25 -5.41
C SER A 440 -20.56 19.33 -4.58
N THR A 441 -21.09 20.36 -5.23
CA THR A 441 -21.85 21.44 -4.58
C THR A 441 -23.11 20.90 -3.88
N TYR A 442 -23.86 20.03 -4.56
CA TYR A 442 -25.07 19.42 -3.99
C TYR A 442 -24.76 18.58 -2.76
N ILE A 443 -23.79 17.67 -2.82
CA ILE A 443 -23.42 16.79 -1.70
C ILE A 443 -22.90 17.59 -0.50
N GLN A 444 -22.13 18.64 -0.75
CA GLN A 444 -21.71 19.56 0.32
C GLN A 444 -22.87 20.26 1.00
N SER A 445 -23.91 20.67 0.24
CA SER A 445 -25.13 21.25 0.81
C SER A 445 -25.88 20.28 1.74
N GLN A 446 -25.67 18.97 1.57
CA GLN A 446 -26.20 17.92 2.43
C GLN A 446 -25.30 17.61 3.64
N GLY A 447 -24.20 18.34 3.83
CA GLY A 447 -23.26 18.15 4.92
C GLY A 447 -22.50 16.82 4.84
N LYS A 448 -22.35 16.26 3.63
CA LYS A 448 -21.64 14.99 3.41
C LYS A 448 -20.32 15.20 2.67
N PRO A 449 -19.29 14.39 2.97
CA PRO A 449 -18.11 14.28 2.12
C PRO A 449 -18.47 13.74 0.75
N PHE A 450 -17.87 14.30 -0.30
CA PHE A 450 -17.93 13.74 -1.66
C PHE A 450 -16.54 13.24 -2.07
N ILE A 451 -16.43 11.96 -2.41
CA ILE A 451 -15.14 11.28 -2.56
C ILE A 451 -15.06 10.62 -3.94
N MET A 452 -13.94 10.82 -4.64
CA MET A 452 -13.58 9.95 -5.77
C MET A 452 -12.99 8.66 -5.21
N PHE A 453 -13.84 7.65 -5.07
CA PHE A 453 -13.51 6.43 -4.34
C PHE A 453 -12.66 5.46 -5.14
N GLU A 454 -12.65 5.64 -6.46
CA GLU A 454 -11.75 4.96 -7.36
C GLU A 454 -11.48 5.78 -8.61
N THR A 455 -10.22 5.93 -8.94
CA THR A 455 -9.77 6.50 -10.23
C THR A 455 -8.35 6.05 -10.53
N ASN A 456 -7.91 6.25 -11.76
CA ASN A 456 -6.52 6.28 -12.16
C ASN A 456 -6.45 6.86 -13.59
N THR A 457 -5.28 6.81 -14.22
CA THR A 457 -5.06 7.25 -15.60
C THR A 457 -6.05 6.65 -16.61
N ALA A 458 -6.32 5.34 -16.54
CA ALA A 458 -7.39 4.72 -17.32
C ALA A 458 -7.87 3.40 -16.70
N SER A 459 -9.14 3.06 -16.91
CA SER A 459 -9.70 1.77 -16.48
C SER A 459 -9.09 0.62 -17.30
N CYS A 460 -9.44 -0.63 -16.95
CA CYS A 460 -8.88 -1.82 -17.61
C CYS A 460 -7.35 -1.91 -17.51
N GLY A 461 -6.80 -1.47 -16.38
CA GLY A 461 -5.38 -1.60 -16.03
C GLY A 461 -4.46 -0.51 -16.57
N GLY A 462 -4.97 0.49 -17.27
CA GLY A 462 -4.17 1.60 -17.79
C GLY A 462 -3.50 1.32 -19.14
N PHE A 463 -2.62 2.24 -19.55
CA PHE A 463 -1.87 2.18 -20.80
C PHE A 463 -0.36 2.02 -20.54
N ALA A 464 0.28 1.10 -21.26
CA ALA A 464 1.73 0.96 -21.27
C ALA A 464 2.41 2.28 -21.70
N GLY A 465 3.40 2.73 -20.94
CA GLY A 465 4.19 3.94 -21.21
C GLY A 465 3.48 5.27 -20.95
N ILE A 466 2.16 5.27 -20.65
CA ILE A 466 1.45 6.43 -20.10
C ILE A 466 1.36 6.27 -18.58
N SER A 467 0.68 5.21 -18.13
CA SER A 467 0.25 5.01 -16.75
C SER A 467 1.40 4.81 -15.75
N ASN A 468 2.57 4.40 -16.23
CA ASN A 468 3.80 4.17 -15.47
C ASN A 468 4.88 5.24 -15.75
N SER A 469 4.54 6.36 -16.39
CA SER A 469 5.47 7.44 -16.73
C SER A 469 5.48 8.59 -15.72
N PHE A 470 6.54 9.39 -15.70
CA PHE A 470 6.65 10.61 -14.92
C PHE A 470 5.51 11.60 -15.23
N GLY A 471 5.05 11.62 -16.49
CA GLY A 471 3.88 12.37 -16.93
C GLY A 471 2.60 11.96 -16.20
N ALA A 472 2.40 10.66 -15.94
CA ALA A 472 1.32 10.20 -15.07
C ALA A 472 1.53 10.59 -13.60
N GLY A 473 2.78 10.71 -13.16
CA GLY A 473 3.13 11.31 -11.86
C GLY A 473 2.71 12.77 -11.75
N LEU A 474 3.05 13.61 -12.74
CA LEU A 474 2.59 15.01 -12.79
C LEU A 474 1.07 15.10 -12.91
N TRP A 475 0.45 14.26 -13.75
CA TRP A 475 -1.01 14.16 -13.87
C TRP A 475 -1.68 13.84 -12.53
N ALA A 476 -1.20 12.85 -11.78
CA ALA A 476 -1.81 12.46 -10.51
C ALA A 476 -1.66 13.53 -9.43
N LEU A 477 -0.54 14.28 -9.47
CA LEU A 477 -0.27 15.40 -8.58
C LEU A 477 -1.24 16.58 -8.87
N ASP A 478 -1.36 16.96 -10.15
CA ASP A 478 -2.28 18.00 -10.62
C ASP A 478 -3.73 17.60 -10.35
N TYR A 479 -4.11 16.36 -10.69
CA TYR A 479 -5.41 15.80 -10.37
C TYR A 479 -5.75 15.88 -8.88
N GLY A 480 -4.80 15.55 -7.99
CA GLY A 480 -5.03 15.63 -6.54
C GLY A 480 -5.35 17.05 -6.06
N LEU A 481 -4.57 18.04 -6.50
CA LEU A 481 -4.81 19.45 -6.15
C LEU A 481 -6.08 19.98 -6.82
N GLN A 482 -6.35 19.56 -8.06
CA GLN A 482 -7.57 19.93 -8.77
C GLN A 482 -8.82 19.32 -8.14
N ALA A 483 -8.75 18.07 -7.64
CA ALA A 483 -9.85 17.43 -6.92
C ALA A 483 -10.14 18.16 -5.59
N ALA A 484 -9.08 18.58 -4.89
CA ALA A 484 -9.19 19.40 -3.69
C ALA A 484 -9.86 20.75 -4.00
N TYR A 485 -9.42 21.44 -5.06
CA TYR A 485 -10.04 22.68 -5.55
C TYR A 485 -11.50 22.46 -6.00
N SER A 486 -11.79 21.32 -6.62
CA SER A 486 -13.12 20.89 -7.06
C SER A 486 -14.01 20.37 -5.93
N ASN A 487 -13.63 20.64 -4.67
CA ASN A 487 -14.49 20.43 -3.51
C ASN A 487 -14.77 18.95 -3.17
N LEU A 488 -13.99 18.02 -3.72
CA LEU A 488 -13.94 16.65 -3.21
C LEU A 488 -13.20 16.63 -1.87
N SER A 489 -13.56 15.68 -1.00
CA SER A 489 -12.94 15.52 0.33
C SER A 489 -11.68 14.65 0.32
N HIS A 490 -11.53 13.77 -0.67
CA HIS A 490 -10.32 13.02 -1.01
C HIS A 490 -10.56 12.20 -2.30
N ALA A 491 -9.49 11.60 -2.83
CA ALA A 491 -9.51 10.70 -3.97
C ALA A 491 -8.61 9.48 -3.75
N LEU A 492 -9.02 8.32 -4.25
CA LEU A 492 -8.28 7.06 -4.08
C LEU A 492 -7.82 6.51 -5.44
N LEU A 493 -6.50 6.30 -5.57
CA LEU A 493 -5.89 5.75 -6.79
C LEU A 493 -5.97 4.22 -6.77
N HIS A 494 -6.54 3.64 -7.82
CA HIS A 494 -6.73 2.19 -7.91
C HIS A 494 -5.41 1.43 -8.03
N ILE A 495 -5.35 0.25 -7.39
CA ILE A 495 -4.26 -0.72 -7.41
C ILE A 495 -4.83 -2.08 -7.79
N GLY A 496 -4.44 -2.55 -8.99
CA GLY A 496 -4.93 -3.80 -9.58
C GLY A 496 -3.89 -4.93 -9.63
N GLY A 497 -2.75 -4.75 -8.95
CA GLY A 497 -1.73 -5.80 -8.83
C GLY A 497 -0.82 -5.90 -10.05
N GLN A 498 -0.20 -7.07 -10.30
CA GLN A 498 0.86 -7.14 -11.33
C GLN A 498 0.32 -6.99 -12.77
N ASP A 499 -0.99 -7.09 -12.96
CA ASP A 499 -1.66 -7.01 -14.27
C ASP A 499 -2.16 -5.60 -14.64
N VAL A 500 -1.65 -4.55 -13.98
CA VAL A 500 -1.95 -3.15 -14.32
C VAL A 500 -0.68 -2.32 -14.44
N TYR A 501 -0.74 -1.23 -15.21
CA TYR A 501 0.39 -0.33 -15.46
C TYR A 501 0.49 0.79 -14.43
N TYR A 502 -0.63 1.23 -13.85
CA TYR A 502 -0.71 2.44 -13.01
C TYR A 502 -0.36 2.24 -11.53
N ASN A 503 0.26 1.12 -11.13
CA ASN A 503 0.50 0.88 -9.71
C ASN A 503 1.45 1.92 -9.10
N PRO A 504 1.08 2.54 -7.95
CA PRO A 504 2.01 3.34 -7.16
C PRO A 504 3.14 2.49 -6.58
N ALA A 505 2.87 1.22 -6.26
CA ALA A 505 3.86 0.27 -5.72
C ALA A 505 3.49 -1.16 -6.11
N THR A 506 4.48 -1.97 -6.49
CA THR A 506 4.30 -3.37 -6.90
C THR A 506 5.31 -4.28 -6.22
N PRO A 507 4.88 -5.32 -5.47
CA PRO A 507 5.79 -6.34 -4.96
C PRO A 507 6.34 -7.22 -6.09
N PRO A 508 7.57 -7.73 -5.99
CA PRO A 508 8.15 -8.63 -6.99
C PRO A 508 7.27 -9.88 -7.21
N PRO A 509 7.30 -10.50 -8.41
CA PRO A 509 6.59 -11.75 -8.64
C PRO A 509 6.93 -12.80 -7.57
N THR A 510 5.99 -13.67 -7.21
CA THR A 510 6.13 -14.60 -6.08
C THR A 510 7.43 -15.43 -6.12
N GLY A 511 7.89 -15.84 -7.31
CA GLY A 511 9.14 -16.58 -7.50
C GLY A 511 10.43 -15.74 -7.45
N GLN A 512 10.32 -14.42 -7.36
CA GLN A 512 11.44 -13.47 -7.40
C GLN A 512 11.61 -12.72 -6.07
N SER A 513 10.66 -12.82 -5.15
CA SER A 513 10.64 -12.10 -3.85
C SER A 513 11.83 -12.37 -2.92
N SER A 514 12.63 -13.40 -3.19
CA SER A 514 13.84 -13.72 -2.41
C SER A 514 15.11 -12.99 -2.86
N TYR A 515 15.08 -12.33 -4.02
CA TYR A 515 16.23 -11.62 -4.59
C TYR A 515 15.89 -10.29 -5.27
N HIS A 516 14.61 -10.02 -5.54
CA HIS A 516 14.13 -8.71 -5.98
C HIS A 516 13.42 -7.99 -4.82
N LYS A 517 13.55 -6.66 -4.81
CA LYS A 517 12.75 -5.80 -3.93
C LYS A 517 11.51 -5.29 -4.68
N TRP A 518 10.80 -4.33 -4.09
CA TRP A 518 9.61 -3.74 -4.73
C TRP A 518 9.99 -2.77 -5.83
N THR A 519 9.08 -2.59 -6.78
CA THR A 519 9.13 -1.53 -7.79
C THR A 519 8.13 -0.45 -7.40
N ILE A 520 8.57 0.80 -7.32
CA ILE A 520 7.74 1.95 -6.96
C ILE A 520 7.49 2.79 -8.20
N GLY A 521 6.22 3.05 -8.50
CA GLY A 521 5.80 3.79 -9.67
C GLY A 521 5.78 5.31 -9.44
N PRO A 522 5.72 6.12 -10.51
CA PRO A 522 5.70 7.58 -10.43
C PRO A 522 4.58 8.14 -9.54
N LEU A 523 3.43 7.49 -9.49
CA LEU A 523 2.26 7.93 -8.71
C LEU A 523 2.53 7.98 -7.20
N MET A 524 3.48 7.21 -6.68
CA MET A 524 3.86 7.29 -5.26
C MET A 524 4.48 8.65 -4.91
N TYR A 525 5.28 9.22 -5.82
CA TYR A 525 5.86 10.55 -5.62
C TYR A 525 4.77 11.62 -5.58
N SER A 526 3.72 11.48 -6.40
CA SER A 526 2.56 12.37 -6.41
C SER A 526 1.81 12.34 -5.09
N ILE A 527 1.58 11.15 -4.52
CA ILE A 527 0.91 10.99 -3.22
C ILE A 527 1.72 11.68 -2.12
N LEU A 528 3.05 11.52 -2.11
CA LEU A 528 3.91 12.21 -1.15
C LEU A 528 3.86 13.73 -1.31
N ALA A 529 3.97 14.24 -2.53
CA ALA A 529 3.99 15.67 -2.79
C ALA A 529 2.61 16.33 -2.51
N VAL A 530 1.48 15.68 -2.79
CA VAL A 530 0.15 16.15 -2.35
C VAL A 530 0.04 16.16 -0.83
N SER A 531 0.53 15.11 -0.16
CA SER A 531 0.51 15.03 1.30
C SER A 531 1.31 16.18 1.94
N GLU A 532 2.47 16.53 1.37
CA GLU A 532 3.25 17.69 1.84
C GLU A 532 2.60 19.03 1.49
N ALA A 533 1.93 19.13 0.33
CA ALA A 533 1.27 20.35 -0.11
C ALA A 533 0.07 20.72 0.78
N LEU A 534 -0.72 19.73 1.19
CA LEU A 534 -1.90 19.92 2.05
C LEU A 534 -1.60 19.90 3.54
N GLY A 535 -0.41 19.44 3.95
CA GLY A 535 0.01 19.41 5.34
C GLY A 535 -0.80 18.46 6.21
N SER A 536 -0.55 18.49 7.52
CA SER A 536 -1.18 17.57 8.49
C SER A 536 -2.27 18.24 9.33
N SER A 537 -2.50 19.55 9.18
CA SER A 537 -3.43 20.30 10.05
C SER A 537 -4.91 20.04 9.77
N ASN A 538 -5.23 19.47 8.60
CA ASN A 538 -6.58 19.31 8.08
C ASN A 538 -7.37 20.62 7.91
N GLN A 539 -6.66 21.74 7.73
CA GLN A 539 -7.23 23.08 7.56
C GLN A 539 -6.61 23.79 6.35
N SER A 540 -6.24 23.01 5.33
CA SER A 540 -5.75 23.51 4.06
C SER A 540 -6.91 23.83 3.12
N GLN A 541 -6.82 24.93 2.37
CA GLN A 541 -7.73 25.26 1.28
C GLN A 541 -6.90 25.54 0.02
N VAL A 542 -7.38 25.04 -1.11
CA VAL A 542 -6.66 25.08 -2.39
C VAL A 542 -7.37 26.03 -3.36
N LEU A 543 -6.57 26.75 -4.14
CA LEU A 543 -7.02 27.60 -5.25
C LEU A 543 -6.20 27.28 -6.50
N ASP A 544 -6.86 26.94 -7.61
CA ASP A 544 -6.25 26.96 -8.96
C ASP A 544 -6.03 28.44 -9.36
N LEU A 545 -4.78 28.79 -9.67
CA LEU A 545 -4.38 30.17 -9.90
C LEU A 545 -4.69 30.67 -11.32
N GLY A 546 -4.95 29.78 -12.28
CA GLY A 546 -5.05 30.16 -13.70
C GLY A 546 -3.85 30.99 -14.17
N MET A 547 -2.66 30.71 -13.63
CA MET A 547 -1.47 31.54 -13.82
C MET A 547 -0.93 31.48 -15.26
N ASN A 548 0.00 32.38 -15.59
CA ASN A 548 0.62 32.46 -16.92
C ASN A 548 -0.42 32.56 -18.05
N ASN A 549 -1.42 33.43 -17.88
CA ASN A 549 -2.57 33.56 -18.78
C ASN A 549 -3.35 32.24 -18.98
N GLN A 550 -3.58 31.49 -17.90
CA GLN A 550 -4.26 30.18 -17.89
C GLN A 550 -3.57 29.16 -18.81
N ASN A 551 -2.24 29.20 -18.92
CA ASN A 551 -1.52 28.28 -19.79
C ASN A 551 -1.56 26.83 -19.28
N ALA A 552 -2.02 25.93 -20.15
CA ALA A 552 -2.20 24.51 -19.87
C ALA A 552 -0.94 23.75 -19.43
N TYR A 553 0.25 24.17 -19.85
CA TYR A 553 1.50 23.46 -19.56
C TYR A 553 2.19 23.94 -18.28
N THR A 554 1.74 25.06 -17.72
CA THR A 554 2.34 25.70 -16.54
C THR A 554 1.28 26.06 -15.49
N PRO A 555 0.42 25.11 -15.05
CA PRO A 555 -0.56 25.40 -14.01
C PRO A 555 0.10 25.57 -12.65
N GLY A 556 -0.62 26.21 -11.73
CA GLY A 556 -0.16 26.39 -10.37
C GLY A 556 -1.31 26.63 -9.40
N TYR A 557 -1.04 26.33 -8.14
CA TYR A 557 -2.02 26.38 -7.05
C TYR A 557 -1.47 27.17 -5.86
N ALA A 558 -2.34 27.91 -5.19
CA ALA A 558 -2.06 28.42 -3.85
C ALA A 558 -2.75 27.55 -2.81
N ILE A 559 -2.03 27.21 -1.75
CA ILE A 559 -2.56 26.48 -0.60
C ILE A 559 -2.50 27.39 0.64
N TYR A 560 -3.67 27.61 1.23
CA TYR A 560 -3.85 28.37 2.45
C TYR A 560 -4.05 27.42 3.62
N GLU A 561 -3.18 27.47 4.61
CA GLU A 561 -3.28 26.68 5.83
C GLU A 561 -3.79 27.59 6.95
N LYS A 562 -4.88 27.20 7.63
CA LYS A 562 -5.47 27.99 8.74
C LYS A 562 -5.73 29.46 8.34
N GLY A 563 -6.15 29.67 7.09
CA GLY A 563 -6.48 30.98 6.54
C GLY A 563 -5.30 31.86 6.12
N THR A 564 -4.07 31.35 6.13
CA THR A 564 -2.87 32.08 5.69
C THR A 564 -2.18 31.34 4.54
N LEU A 565 -1.65 32.07 3.55
CA LEU A 565 -0.90 31.48 2.45
C LEU A 565 0.30 30.70 3.00
N ALA A 566 0.30 29.38 2.81
CA ALA A 566 1.30 28.49 3.38
C ALA A 566 2.23 27.93 2.30
N ARG A 567 1.67 27.55 1.15
CA ARG A 567 2.42 26.89 0.08
C ARG A 567 1.93 27.32 -1.30
N VAL A 568 2.82 27.25 -2.29
CA VAL A 568 2.51 27.44 -3.71
C VAL A 568 3.06 26.25 -4.49
N ALA A 569 2.20 25.63 -5.30
CA ALA A 569 2.50 24.47 -6.12
C ALA A 569 2.60 24.92 -7.58
N LEU A 570 3.72 24.66 -8.25
CA LEU A 570 4.01 25.15 -9.60
C LEU A 570 4.44 23.99 -10.50
N PHE A 571 3.83 23.86 -11.67
CA PHE A 571 4.05 22.73 -12.58
C PHE A 571 4.69 23.16 -13.89
N ASN A 572 5.37 22.23 -14.55
CA ASN A 572 5.81 22.33 -15.93
C ASN A 572 5.68 20.95 -16.61
N TYR A 573 4.74 20.84 -17.53
CA TYR A 573 4.45 19.60 -18.26
C TYR A 573 5.34 19.36 -19.48
N MET A 574 6.17 20.32 -19.87
CA MET A 574 6.96 20.22 -21.10
C MET A 574 8.25 19.43 -20.86
N THR A 575 8.53 18.46 -21.71
CA THR A 575 9.90 17.91 -21.84
C THR A 575 10.73 18.81 -22.75
N ASP A 576 11.77 19.42 -22.20
CA ASP A 576 12.75 20.19 -22.98
C ASP A 576 14.18 19.97 -22.45
N PRO A 577 14.95 19.04 -23.05
CA PRO A 577 16.32 18.75 -22.63
C PRO A 577 17.29 19.93 -22.73
N THR A 578 16.96 20.99 -23.47
CA THR A 578 17.80 22.19 -23.57
C THR A 578 17.68 23.09 -22.34
N GLY A 579 16.59 22.93 -21.56
CA GLY A 579 16.25 23.78 -20.43
C GLY A 579 15.72 25.17 -20.80
N ALA A 580 15.48 25.45 -22.09
CA ALA A 580 14.99 26.74 -22.56
C ALA A 580 13.56 27.05 -22.08
N ASN A 581 12.76 26.01 -21.84
CA ASN A 581 11.38 26.11 -21.36
C ASN A 581 11.24 25.95 -19.83
N ALA A 582 12.34 26.00 -19.09
CA ALA A 582 12.27 26.27 -17.65
C ALA A 582 11.79 27.72 -17.45
N TYR A 583 10.79 27.94 -16.60
CA TYR A 583 10.25 29.27 -16.34
C TYR A 583 10.59 29.78 -14.96
N THR A 584 10.39 31.09 -14.75
CA THR A 584 10.47 31.77 -13.46
C THR A 584 9.13 32.43 -13.14
N ALA A 585 8.45 31.93 -12.11
CA ALA A 585 7.27 32.56 -11.53
C ALA A 585 7.71 33.53 -10.43
N THR A 586 7.44 34.82 -10.62
CA THR A 586 7.73 35.86 -9.63
C THR A 586 6.52 36.04 -8.73
N ILE A 587 6.57 35.44 -7.54
CA ILE A 587 5.50 35.52 -6.54
C ILE A 587 5.54 36.89 -5.87
N GLN A 588 4.38 37.54 -5.79
CA GLN A 588 4.14 38.74 -4.99
C GLN A 588 3.02 38.45 -4.00
N VAL A 589 3.27 38.66 -2.71
CA VAL A 589 2.28 38.42 -1.65
C VAL A 589 1.82 39.75 -1.07
N GLY A 590 0.50 39.95 -1.02
CA GLY A 590 -0.09 41.22 -0.62
C GLY A 590 0.13 42.33 -1.65
N GLY A 591 0.03 43.60 -1.27
CA GLY A 591 -0.08 44.70 -2.24
C GLY A 591 -1.49 44.82 -2.82
N GLN A 592 -1.68 45.65 -3.85
CA GLN A 592 -3.00 45.87 -4.49
C GLN A 592 -4.12 46.20 -3.48
N GLY A 593 -3.84 47.05 -2.49
CA GLY A 593 -4.78 47.40 -1.42
C GLY A 593 -4.59 46.64 -0.10
N THR A 594 -3.63 45.70 -0.03
CA THR A 594 -3.17 45.07 1.22
C THR A 594 -1.69 45.38 1.47
N ALA A 595 -1.20 45.16 2.70
CA ALA A 595 0.22 45.34 3.01
C ALA A 595 1.09 44.32 2.26
N ASN A 596 2.28 44.74 1.84
CA ASN A 596 3.30 43.83 1.29
C ASN A 596 3.63 42.75 2.32
N ALA A 597 3.65 41.50 1.88
CA ALA A 597 3.79 40.34 2.76
C ALA A 597 4.73 39.25 2.19
N THR A 598 5.48 39.54 1.12
CA THR A 598 6.48 38.59 0.60
C THR A 598 7.54 38.33 1.68
N PRO A 599 7.79 37.06 2.07
CA PRO A 599 8.76 36.72 3.10
C PRO A 599 10.19 37.02 2.63
N ALA A 600 11.16 37.12 3.54
CA ALA A 600 12.57 37.38 3.16
C ALA A 600 13.21 36.22 2.39
N GLN A 601 12.73 35.00 2.63
CA GLN A 601 13.15 33.80 1.92
C GLN A 601 12.01 32.78 1.90
N VAL A 602 12.06 31.86 0.95
CA VAL A 602 11.19 30.68 0.90
C VAL A 602 12.03 29.41 0.75
N LYS A 603 11.41 28.26 1.03
CA LYS A 603 12.00 26.93 0.83
C LYS A 603 11.30 26.24 -0.32
N VAL A 604 12.05 25.53 -1.18
CA VAL A 604 11.49 24.86 -2.36
C VAL A 604 11.96 23.42 -2.43
N LYS A 605 11.01 22.50 -2.58
CA LYS A 605 11.24 21.10 -2.94
C LYS A 605 10.82 20.88 -4.39
N TYR A 606 11.57 20.03 -5.09
CA TYR A 606 11.29 19.73 -6.49
C TYR A 606 10.97 18.25 -6.71
N LEU A 607 9.98 17.99 -7.56
CA LEU A 607 9.76 16.69 -8.19
C LEU A 607 10.29 16.75 -9.62
N LEU A 608 11.31 15.95 -9.94
CA LEU A 608 12.07 16.06 -11.20
C LEU A 608 12.28 14.69 -11.86
N ALA A 609 12.29 14.72 -13.20
CA ALA A 609 12.78 13.68 -14.11
C ALA A 609 13.36 14.35 -15.37
N SER A 610 14.03 13.61 -16.25
CA SER A 610 14.59 14.18 -17.49
C SER A 610 13.53 14.34 -18.58
N SER A 611 12.51 13.49 -18.56
CA SER A 611 11.38 13.53 -19.48
C SER A 611 10.10 13.10 -18.78
N VAL A 612 8.95 13.60 -19.24
CA VAL A 612 7.63 13.06 -18.87
C VAL A 612 7.51 11.57 -19.17
N SER A 613 8.26 11.04 -20.14
CA SER A 613 8.25 9.61 -20.48
C SER A 613 9.04 8.72 -19.53
N ASP A 614 9.81 9.27 -18.59
CA ASP A 614 10.67 8.47 -17.72
C ASP A 614 9.85 7.62 -16.75
N HIS A 615 10.20 6.34 -16.58
CA HIS A 615 9.57 5.47 -15.58
C HIS A 615 10.28 5.53 -14.22
N PHE A 616 11.59 5.80 -14.25
CA PHE A 616 12.50 5.80 -13.10
C PHE A 616 13.41 7.02 -13.17
N ASN A 617 14.40 7.11 -12.26
CA ASN A 617 15.25 8.31 -12.07
C ASN A 617 14.44 9.56 -11.70
N ILE A 618 13.28 9.35 -11.08
CA ILE A 618 12.43 10.39 -10.53
C ILE A 618 12.96 10.72 -9.13
N THR A 619 13.03 12.02 -8.82
CA THR A 619 13.43 12.49 -7.50
C THR A 619 12.40 13.43 -6.90
N TRP A 620 12.10 13.25 -5.61
CA TRP A 620 11.38 14.21 -4.77
C TRP A 620 12.36 14.79 -3.76
N ALA A 621 12.61 16.10 -3.83
CA ALA A 621 13.61 16.79 -3.03
C ALA A 621 14.99 16.09 -3.08
N GLY A 622 15.42 15.62 -4.26
CA GLY A 622 16.69 14.90 -4.44
C GLY A 622 16.70 13.43 -3.97
N GLN A 623 15.59 12.91 -3.43
CA GLN A 623 15.47 11.52 -2.99
C GLN A 623 14.66 10.68 -3.98
N THR A 624 14.96 9.39 -4.07
CA THR A 624 14.30 8.45 -4.99
C THR A 624 13.91 7.15 -4.29
N PHE A 625 12.95 6.43 -4.85
CA PHE A 625 12.63 5.05 -4.48
C PHE A 625 13.46 4.01 -5.24
N GLY A 626 14.32 4.43 -6.17
CA GLY A 626 15.16 3.55 -6.99
C GLY A 626 14.48 3.13 -8.29
N GLY A 627 15.17 2.27 -9.03
CA GLY A 627 14.67 1.64 -10.24
C GLY A 627 13.77 0.42 -9.96
N GLN A 628 13.51 -0.31 -11.03
CA GLN A 628 12.75 -1.56 -10.97
C GLN A 628 13.44 -2.57 -10.04
N PHE A 629 12.68 -3.12 -9.08
CA PHE A 629 13.14 -4.09 -8.08
C PHE A 629 14.19 -3.59 -7.07
N GLU A 630 14.33 -2.28 -6.88
CA GLU A 630 15.36 -1.70 -6.00
C GLU A 630 14.85 -1.19 -4.64
N SER A 631 13.52 -1.07 -4.48
CA SER A 631 12.94 -0.36 -3.33
C SER A 631 12.53 -1.27 -2.18
N ASP A 632 12.93 -0.91 -0.96
CA ASP A 632 12.37 -1.46 0.28
C ASP A 632 11.30 -0.56 0.91
N GLY A 633 10.74 0.37 0.13
CA GLY A 633 9.71 1.33 0.55
C GLY A 633 10.26 2.58 1.23
N ARG A 634 11.58 2.71 1.41
CA ARG A 634 12.22 3.92 1.96
C ARG A 634 12.74 4.83 0.84
N LEU A 635 12.71 6.13 1.09
CA LEU A 635 13.40 7.11 0.26
C LEU A 635 14.93 6.93 0.38
N MET A 636 15.61 6.91 -0.76
CA MET A 636 17.05 6.81 -0.90
C MET A 636 17.64 8.14 -1.35
N GLY A 637 18.86 8.46 -0.88
CA GLY A 637 19.52 9.73 -1.16
C GLY A 637 19.28 10.78 -0.09
N ASN A 638 19.91 11.94 -0.25
CA ASN A 638 19.83 13.06 0.68
C ASN A 638 18.70 14.01 0.28
N GLU A 639 17.91 14.43 1.26
CA GLU A 639 16.92 15.48 1.04
C GLU A 639 17.62 16.80 0.71
N THR A 640 17.14 17.46 -0.34
CA THR A 640 17.63 18.73 -0.84
C THR A 640 16.47 19.72 -0.90
N ILE A 641 16.53 20.73 -0.05
CA ILE A 641 15.57 21.83 0.02
C ILE A 641 16.30 23.10 -0.42
N GLN A 642 15.86 23.71 -1.52
CA GLN A 642 16.46 24.96 -1.99
C GLN A 642 15.94 26.13 -1.16
N THR A 643 16.82 27.02 -0.73
CA THR A 643 16.44 28.31 -0.17
C THR A 643 16.50 29.37 -1.26
N VAL A 644 15.41 30.11 -1.46
CA VAL A 644 15.35 31.24 -2.39
C VAL A 644 15.20 32.52 -1.57
N THR A 645 16.15 33.44 -1.71
CA THR A 645 16.05 34.78 -1.12
C THR A 645 15.09 35.62 -1.94
N CYS A 646 14.14 36.27 -1.28
CA CYS A 646 13.17 37.15 -1.90
C CYS A 646 13.56 38.62 -1.71
N ASP A 647 13.11 39.50 -2.59
CA ASP A 647 13.28 40.94 -2.47
C ASP A 647 12.06 41.56 -1.78
N GLN A 648 12.18 41.86 -0.50
CA GLN A 648 11.10 42.48 0.28
C GLN A 648 10.88 43.95 -0.08
N THR A 649 11.87 44.62 -0.65
CA THR A 649 11.73 46.01 -1.11
C THR A 649 10.87 46.06 -2.36
N ALA A 650 11.12 45.14 -3.30
CA ALA A 650 10.31 44.97 -4.51
C ALA A 650 9.02 44.14 -4.28
N ASN A 651 8.85 43.56 -3.09
CA ASN A 651 7.79 42.63 -2.73
C ASN A 651 7.72 41.37 -3.63
N THR A 652 8.84 40.85 -4.10
CA THR A 652 8.90 39.76 -5.09
C THR A 652 9.73 38.58 -4.61
N CYS A 653 9.36 37.36 -5.04
CA CYS A 653 10.17 36.16 -4.87
C CYS A 653 10.19 35.34 -6.17
N ALA A 654 11.36 35.20 -6.79
CA ALA A 654 11.52 34.56 -8.09
C ALA A 654 11.77 33.05 -7.96
N ILE A 655 10.81 32.23 -8.36
CA ILE A 655 10.88 30.76 -8.26
C ILE A 655 11.08 30.16 -9.65
N LYS A 656 12.17 29.41 -9.85
CA LYS A 656 12.46 28.71 -11.09
C LYS A 656 11.83 27.32 -11.10
N VAL A 657 11.19 26.93 -12.19
CA VAL A 657 10.58 25.59 -12.37
C VAL A 657 11.18 24.91 -13.61
N PRO A 658 11.90 23.78 -13.45
CA PRO A 658 12.48 23.02 -14.56
C PRO A 658 11.43 22.45 -15.54
N ALA A 659 11.86 22.04 -16.73
CA ALA A 659 11.02 21.44 -17.78
C ALA A 659 11.52 20.01 -18.12
N PRO A 660 10.78 18.94 -17.76
CA PRO A 660 9.55 18.95 -16.98
C PRO A 660 9.86 19.08 -15.49
N GLY A 661 8.85 19.34 -14.68
CA GLY A 661 9.03 19.34 -13.23
C GLY A 661 7.89 19.94 -12.45
N PHE A 662 8.01 19.83 -11.14
CA PHE A 662 7.12 20.47 -10.18
C PHE A 662 7.92 21.06 -9.03
N ALA A 663 7.49 22.23 -8.55
CA ALA A 663 8.07 22.92 -7.41
C ALA A 663 6.98 23.15 -6.34
N LEU A 664 7.24 22.65 -5.12
CA LEU A 664 6.47 23.00 -3.94
C LEU A 664 7.24 24.06 -3.15
N VAL A 665 6.69 25.27 -3.12
CA VAL A 665 7.24 26.43 -2.43
C VAL A 665 6.57 26.54 -1.07
N PHE A 666 7.35 26.50 0.00
CA PHE A 666 6.90 26.76 1.36
C PHE A 666 7.13 28.23 1.68
N MET A 667 6.05 28.94 1.96
CA MET A 667 6.04 30.39 2.21
C MET A 667 6.50 30.74 3.63
N THR A 668 6.49 29.76 4.54
CA THR A 668 6.88 29.88 5.94
C THR A 668 7.65 28.64 6.40
N ASP A 669 8.49 28.79 7.43
CA ASP A 669 9.19 27.66 8.04
C ASP A 669 8.20 26.74 8.78
N GLU A 670 7.10 27.29 9.31
CA GLU A 670 6.02 26.52 9.93
C GLU A 670 5.36 25.57 8.94
N ALA A 671 5.07 26.03 7.72
CA ALA A 671 4.51 25.18 6.66
C ALA A 671 5.47 24.05 6.25
N LEU A 672 6.78 24.33 6.23
CA LEU A 672 7.76 23.28 5.98
C LEU A 672 7.81 22.28 7.14
N GLN A 673 7.87 22.77 8.37
CA GLN A 673 7.97 21.94 9.57
C GLN A 673 6.74 21.03 9.74
N GLU A 674 5.55 21.53 9.42
CA GLU A 674 4.30 20.76 9.47
C GLU A 674 4.33 19.53 8.54
N SER A 675 4.97 19.66 7.37
CA SER A 675 5.07 18.60 6.37
C SER A 675 6.40 17.83 6.46
N THR A 676 7.25 18.13 7.45
CA THR A 676 8.55 17.49 7.63
C THR A 676 8.55 16.64 8.90
N PRO A 677 8.70 15.31 8.80
CA PRO A 677 8.75 14.47 9.98
C PRO A 677 9.99 14.77 10.84
N ALA A 678 9.80 14.82 12.16
CA ALA A 678 10.94 14.91 13.10
C ALA A 678 11.83 13.65 13.06
N SER A 679 11.24 12.51 12.72
CA SER A 679 11.94 11.24 12.45
C SER A 679 11.05 10.37 11.58
N THR A 680 11.62 9.69 10.59
CA THR A 680 10.86 8.70 9.80
C THR A 680 10.89 7.33 10.50
N ALA A 681 9.72 6.78 10.79
CA ALA A 681 9.63 5.43 11.28
C ALA A 681 10.01 4.48 10.14
N THR A 682 11.02 3.65 10.40
CA THR A 682 11.46 2.64 9.46
C THR A 682 11.22 1.27 10.03
N PHE A 683 10.65 0.42 9.20
CA PHE A 683 10.44 -0.99 9.46
C PHE A 683 11.57 -1.74 8.76
N ALA A 684 12.33 -2.52 9.53
CA ALA A 684 13.44 -3.28 8.99
C ALA A 684 12.92 -4.57 8.33
N THR A 685 13.35 -4.81 7.09
CA THR A 685 13.19 -6.12 6.46
C THR A 685 14.22 -7.08 7.06
N THR A 686 13.84 -8.00 7.95
CA THR A 686 14.67 -9.21 8.17
C THR A 686 14.40 -10.22 7.05
N ALA A 687 14.58 -9.80 5.80
CA ALA A 687 14.76 -10.76 4.73
C ALA A 687 16.14 -11.39 4.96
N TYR A 688 16.18 -12.52 5.66
CA TYR A 688 17.34 -13.41 5.56
C TYR A 688 17.43 -13.80 4.09
N THR A 689 18.33 -13.17 3.34
CA THR A 689 18.91 -13.83 2.18
C THR A 689 19.39 -15.18 2.71
N LYS A 690 19.01 -16.27 2.06
CA LYS A 690 19.58 -17.58 2.40
C LYS A 690 21.10 -17.42 2.37
N THR A 691 21.74 -17.35 3.53
CA THR A 691 23.20 -17.37 3.68
C THR A 691 23.77 -18.76 3.41
N GLN A 692 23.15 -19.52 2.50
CA GLN A 692 23.74 -20.74 1.96
C GLN A 692 24.50 -20.36 0.68
N ASN A 693 25.70 -19.85 0.90
CA ASN A 693 26.83 -19.78 -0.05
C ASN A 693 26.58 -19.08 -1.39
N THR A 694 26.19 -17.81 -1.38
CA THR A 694 26.43 -16.95 -2.56
C THR A 694 27.72 -16.18 -2.31
N ALA A 695 28.84 -16.67 -2.83
CA ALA A 695 30.03 -15.85 -2.96
C ALA A 695 29.73 -14.77 -4.01
N THR A 696 29.65 -13.51 -3.60
CA THR A 696 29.60 -12.37 -4.52
C THR A 696 30.97 -12.19 -5.15
N VAL A 697 31.02 -12.22 -6.48
CA VAL A 697 32.22 -11.92 -7.28
C VAL A 697 31.99 -10.56 -7.92
N ASP A 698 32.98 -9.67 -7.81
CA ASP A 698 32.97 -8.36 -8.43
C ASP A 698 32.74 -8.50 -9.96
N SER A 699 31.85 -7.67 -10.52
CA SER A 699 31.52 -7.71 -11.96
C SER A 699 32.73 -7.50 -12.85
N SER A 700 33.75 -6.78 -12.37
CA SER A 700 35.03 -6.60 -13.07
C SER A 700 35.84 -7.91 -13.15
N VAL A 701 35.76 -8.77 -12.14
CA VAL A 701 36.41 -10.09 -12.10
C VAL A 701 35.68 -11.10 -13.00
N LEU A 702 34.35 -10.97 -13.13
CA LEU A 702 33.55 -11.78 -14.05
C LEU A 702 33.79 -11.38 -15.51
N ALA A 703 33.98 -10.09 -15.78
CA ALA A 703 34.25 -9.57 -17.13
C ALA A 703 35.60 -10.06 -17.72
N THR A 704 36.59 -10.35 -16.87
CA THR A 704 37.89 -10.92 -17.31
C THR A 704 37.96 -12.45 -17.16
N SER A 705 36.87 -13.10 -16.76
CA SER A 705 36.85 -14.54 -16.52
C SER A 705 36.78 -15.30 -17.84
N ASN A 706 37.95 -15.74 -18.34
CA ASN A 706 38.03 -16.64 -19.49
C ASN A 706 37.42 -17.99 -19.10
N GLY A 707 36.16 -18.21 -19.52
CA GLY A 707 35.33 -19.34 -19.11
C GLY A 707 36.04 -20.70 -19.14
N HIS A 708 36.31 -21.26 -17.96
CA HIS A 708 36.74 -22.64 -17.82
C HIS A 708 35.53 -23.51 -17.51
N SER A 709 35.28 -24.52 -18.35
CA SER A 709 34.20 -25.49 -18.13
C SER A 709 34.41 -26.30 -16.83
N GLY A 710 33.31 -26.71 -16.18
CA GLY A 710 33.32 -27.43 -14.90
C GLY A 710 34.09 -28.76 -14.88
N LYS A 711 34.56 -29.25 -16.03
CA LYS A 711 35.46 -30.43 -16.12
C LYS A 711 36.88 -30.17 -15.60
N SER A 712 37.32 -28.91 -15.51
CA SER A 712 38.68 -28.55 -15.10
C SER A 712 38.85 -28.40 -13.58
N ARG A 713 37.77 -28.48 -12.80
CA ARG A 713 37.80 -28.35 -11.34
C ARG A 713 37.79 -29.75 -10.71
N GLN A 714 38.93 -30.19 -10.19
CA GLN A 714 39.03 -31.44 -9.41
C GLN A 714 38.33 -31.40 -8.04
N ASN A 715 37.58 -30.33 -7.72
CA ASN A 715 36.81 -30.21 -6.48
C ASN A 715 35.33 -30.01 -6.78
N GLY A 716 34.52 -30.85 -6.13
CA GLY A 716 33.11 -31.16 -6.39
C GLY A 716 32.13 -30.00 -6.55
N SER A 717 31.00 -30.36 -7.16
CA SER A 717 29.80 -29.54 -7.34
C SER A 717 29.36 -28.79 -6.08
N THR A 718 28.97 -27.52 -6.22
CA THR A 718 28.39 -26.69 -5.15
C THR A 718 26.86 -26.74 -5.10
N SER A 719 26.21 -27.52 -5.98
CA SER A 719 24.76 -27.69 -5.96
C SER A 719 24.30 -28.67 -4.88
N LYS A 720 23.30 -28.22 -4.09
CA LYS A 720 22.65 -29.03 -3.06
C LYS A 720 21.93 -30.22 -3.72
N GLY A 721 22.32 -31.44 -3.37
CA GLY A 721 21.73 -32.67 -3.92
C GLY A 721 22.59 -33.42 -4.96
N SER A 722 23.81 -32.95 -5.26
CA SER A 722 24.78 -33.75 -6.02
C SER A 722 25.22 -34.97 -5.22
N SER A 723 25.01 -36.16 -5.78
CA SER A 723 25.27 -37.47 -5.16
C SER A 723 26.75 -37.77 -4.85
N ASN A 724 27.68 -36.87 -5.19
CA ASN A 724 29.13 -37.09 -5.04
C ASN A 724 29.87 -36.06 -4.16
N ALA A 725 29.19 -35.27 -3.32
CA ALA A 725 29.88 -34.40 -2.37
C ALA A 725 30.39 -35.20 -1.15
N ALA A 726 31.71 -35.37 -1.06
CA ALA A 726 32.40 -36.13 -0.02
C ALA A 726 32.11 -35.61 1.41
N LYS A 727 32.07 -36.55 2.36
CA LYS A 727 31.68 -36.46 3.79
C LYS A 727 32.53 -35.54 4.69
N ALA A 728 33.16 -34.47 4.19
CA ALA A 728 34.07 -33.64 4.98
C ALA A 728 33.43 -32.40 5.64
N ALA A 729 32.25 -31.95 5.21
CA ALA A 729 31.67 -30.68 5.67
C ALA A 729 30.95 -30.74 7.04
N GLY A 730 30.73 -31.94 7.62
CA GLY A 730 29.96 -32.11 8.86
C GLY A 730 30.78 -32.19 10.16
N VAL A 731 32.11 -32.34 10.09
CA VAL A 731 32.93 -32.68 11.27
C VAL A 731 33.50 -31.43 11.97
N VAL A 732 33.82 -30.38 11.21
CA VAL A 732 34.50 -29.18 11.74
C VAL A 732 33.61 -28.27 12.60
N PRO A 733 32.35 -27.97 12.23
CA PRO A 733 31.48 -27.10 13.06
C PRO A 733 31.11 -27.75 14.40
N SER A 734 30.95 -29.08 14.39
CA SER A 734 30.55 -29.90 15.54
C SER A 734 31.64 -29.94 16.62
N MET A 735 32.91 -30.00 16.21
CA MET A 735 34.07 -29.93 17.10
C MET A 735 34.24 -28.53 17.72
N ALA A 736 34.05 -27.46 16.93
CA ALA A 736 34.17 -26.09 17.43
C ALA A 736 33.08 -25.76 18.48
N ALA A 737 31.86 -26.24 18.27
CA ALA A 737 30.76 -26.08 19.24
C ALA A 737 31.03 -26.85 20.55
N LEU A 738 31.61 -28.05 20.47
CA LEU A 738 31.97 -28.85 21.65
C LEU A 738 33.09 -28.17 22.47
N VAL A 739 34.11 -27.65 21.80
CA VAL A 739 35.22 -26.92 22.45
C VAL A 739 34.72 -25.64 23.12
N ALA A 740 33.81 -24.89 22.46
CA ALA A 740 33.20 -23.69 23.04
C ALA A 740 32.34 -24.00 24.27
N MET A 741 31.58 -25.11 24.26
CA MET A 741 30.82 -25.55 25.43
C MET A 741 31.74 -25.93 26.60
N LEU A 742 32.82 -26.67 26.34
CA LEU A 742 33.77 -27.07 27.39
C LEU A 742 34.54 -25.87 27.96
N ALA A 743 34.83 -24.87 27.14
CA ALA A 743 35.38 -23.59 27.59
C ALA A 743 34.39 -22.80 28.46
N GLY A 744 33.10 -22.77 28.09
CA GLY A 744 32.06 -22.12 28.89
C GLY A 744 31.84 -22.77 30.26
N VAL A 745 31.83 -24.11 30.31
CA VAL A 745 31.68 -24.88 31.55
C VAL A 745 32.88 -24.66 32.48
N SER A 746 34.10 -24.62 31.94
CA SER A 746 35.30 -24.37 32.76
C SER A 746 35.37 -22.94 33.33
N VAL A 747 34.85 -21.93 32.62
CA VAL A 747 34.70 -20.57 33.15
C VAL A 747 33.66 -20.51 34.27
N LEU A 748 32.52 -21.20 34.11
CA LEU A 748 31.48 -21.27 35.15
C LEU A 748 31.97 -21.99 36.42
N VAL A 749 32.65 -23.11 36.28
CA VAL A 749 33.24 -23.85 37.43
C VAL A 749 34.27 -23.01 38.18
N LYS A 750 35.05 -22.18 37.46
CA LYS A 750 36.03 -21.27 38.06
C LYS A 750 35.36 -20.07 38.75
N ALA A 751 34.23 -19.58 38.23
CA ALA A 751 33.44 -18.56 38.89
C ALA A 751 32.83 -19.07 40.20
N PHE A 752 32.25 -20.28 40.22
CA PHE A 752 31.68 -20.90 41.42
C PHE A 752 32.72 -21.22 42.50
N ARG A 753 33.97 -21.54 42.16
CA ARG A 753 35.05 -21.74 43.15
C ARG A 753 35.54 -20.44 43.80
N ASN A 754 35.35 -19.28 43.16
CA ASN A 754 35.85 -18.00 43.65
C ASN A 754 34.77 -17.16 44.36
N SER A 755 33.50 -17.44 44.12
CA SER A 755 32.39 -16.93 44.93
C SER A 755 32.13 -17.93 46.07
N GLY A 756 32.84 -17.80 47.19
CA GLY A 756 32.74 -18.70 48.34
C GLY A 756 31.33 -18.78 48.94
N LEU A 757 30.49 -19.63 48.34
CA LEU A 757 29.19 -20.11 48.80
C LEU A 757 29.16 -21.64 48.65
#